data_AF-A0A933RBV4-F1
#
_entry.id   AF-A0A933RBV4-F1
#
_cell.length_a   1.000
_cell.length_b   1.000
_cell.length_c   1.000
_cell.angle_alpha   90.00
_cell.angle_beta   90.00
_cell.angle_gamma   90.00
#
_symmetry.space_group_name_H-M   'P 1'
#
loop_
_entity.id
_entity.type
_entity.pdbx_description
1 polymer ?
#
loop_
_entity_poly.entity_id
_entity_poly.type
_entity_poly.pdbx_seq_one_letter_code
_entity_poly.pdbx_strand_id
1 'polypeptide(L)'
;MVDRPHEEHLGVRSDPIGLPYQPALDGLRGIAVTMVLLFHGAVSWASGGYLGVSLFFTLSGYLITRLVIHEHDVAGRVSLRRFYGRRIRRLLPASTATVLLVISGTRWHLLAASQGLESTVRWSVAQLANWHQLASGNSYAGMFADGPSQSPMAHYWSLAIEEQFYLVAPILLIVGLRWWRPRMDQISIAAFVAAATTAIVTAQLFGPDAAYFSTPARASELLAGVALATVLHSRQVPVWLGRMALPALLAVLAIVATTGATDSAWPYRGALPAFALLSASLIASLQSPSAVLSVLSTRPLVAVGRISYGLYLYHWPVYGWLTADRVGVDGVWLLVVRLAVSVAFATVSYAVLEQPIRRARLAWRPTLATAVTTQVALVAVAAVALVQVTGAITSTSQIDPERLAAVALPATTEAPGPSPTIVVPAVAAPTSTHTAEPTSTVPAPQPLRVMVVGDSTAVALGAGLVDVASSSPGSMQVGVEASGACGLVRGGHFRYDVFDSALQMACPDLLDHRIPSQLAAVTPDVVVVLVSLADTWERSWDGGDTWLDANDPEFRERLRADYAVFFETLIEAGVPHIVWLRPPVTSFDDRGSGDPRPDASFLDGGQEVVQSVVAEQAQLHPGLIEQLDLRAWMEQSGLADATSVRPDGTHLSQAGAADVVRRWLTPELTRIVE
;
A
#
# COMPACT_ATOMS: atom_id res chain seq x y z
N MET A 1 4.17 57.58 47.61
CA MET A 1 2.99 56.72 47.41
C MET A 1 2.54 56.87 45.96
N VAL A 2 3.15 56.13 45.04
CA VAL A 2 2.62 55.82 43.69
C VAL A 2 3.24 54.48 43.30
N ASP A 3 2.35 53.53 43.01
CA ASP A 3 2.60 52.12 42.74
C ASP A 3 3.49 51.83 41.52
N ARG A 4 4.32 50.79 41.65
CA ARG A 4 4.85 50.02 40.53
C ARG A 4 3.95 48.79 40.34
N PRO A 5 3.48 48.48 39.12
CA PRO A 5 2.81 47.21 38.90
C PRO A 5 3.84 46.08 38.86
N HIS A 6 3.57 45.04 39.63
CA HIS A 6 4.29 43.78 39.69
C HIS A 6 4.27 43.07 38.32
N GLU A 7 5.44 42.92 37.69
CA GLU A 7 5.63 41.88 36.66
C GLU A 7 5.81 40.54 37.36
N GLU A 8 4.77 39.72 37.28
CA GLU A 8 4.75 38.34 37.74
C GLU A 8 5.64 37.49 36.81
N HIS A 9 6.92 37.37 37.17
CA HIS A 9 7.85 36.44 36.56
C HIS A 9 7.40 34.99 36.81
N LEU A 10 6.67 34.42 35.85
CA LEU A 10 6.56 32.97 35.69
C LEU A 10 7.96 32.40 35.42
N GLY A 11 8.59 31.92 36.49
CA GLY A 11 9.90 31.32 36.51
C GLY A 11 9.99 30.05 35.64
N VAL A 12 10.38 30.22 34.39
CA VAL A 12 11.02 29.19 33.58
C VAL A 12 12.44 29.67 33.32
N ARG A 13 13.39 29.27 34.17
CA ARG A 13 14.80 29.33 33.80
C ARG A 13 14.97 28.44 32.55
N SER A 14 15.24 29.08 31.41
CA SER A 14 15.56 28.42 30.15
C SER A 14 16.73 27.47 30.36
N ASP A 15 16.64 26.28 29.78
CA ASP A 15 17.75 25.33 29.73
C ASP A 15 18.93 26.07 29.06
N PRO A 16 20.07 26.31 29.74
CA PRO A 16 21.14 27.19 29.26
C PRO A 16 21.87 26.67 28.00
N ILE A 17 21.43 25.52 27.48
CA ILE A 17 21.98 24.78 26.35
C ILE A 17 21.02 24.83 25.13
N GLY A 18 19.87 25.51 25.25
CA GLY A 18 18.88 25.63 24.17
C GLY A 18 19.27 26.68 23.11
N LEU A 19 19.10 26.34 21.83
CA LEU A 19 19.20 27.33 20.74
C LEU A 19 18.23 28.51 20.97
N PRO A 20 18.63 29.76 20.68
CA PRO A 20 17.71 30.90 20.65
C PRO A 20 16.49 30.59 19.77
N TYR A 21 15.30 30.82 20.31
CA TYR A 21 14.05 30.55 19.59
C TYR A 21 13.87 31.53 18.43
N GLN A 22 13.68 31.01 17.22
CA GLN A 22 13.42 31.80 16.01
C GLN A 22 12.02 31.49 15.45
N PRO A 23 11.01 32.36 15.70
CA PRO A 23 9.61 32.11 15.31
C PRO A 23 9.44 31.86 13.81
N ALA A 24 10.17 32.57 12.95
CA ALA A 24 10.07 32.41 11.50
C ALA A 24 10.38 30.99 11.00
N LEU A 25 11.19 30.20 11.71
CA LEU A 25 11.45 28.81 11.32
C LEU A 25 10.23 27.91 11.61
N ASP A 26 9.43 28.22 12.64
CA ASP A 26 8.13 27.58 12.81
C ASP A 26 7.16 28.07 11.72
N GLY A 27 7.13 29.37 11.40
CA GLY A 27 6.32 29.88 10.27
C GLY A 27 6.65 29.19 8.95
N LEU A 28 7.94 28.94 8.68
CA LEU A 28 8.40 28.20 7.51
C LEU A 28 7.92 26.74 7.52
N ARG A 29 7.90 26.07 8.68
CA ARG A 29 7.24 24.76 8.84
C ARG A 29 5.75 24.83 8.54
N GLY A 30 5.10 25.90 8.97
CA GLY A 30 3.68 26.15 8.71
C GLY A 30 3.38 26.22 7.21
N ILE A 31 4.23 26.92 6.45
CA ILE A 31 4.15 26.94 4.98
C ILE A 31 4.38 25.54 4.41
N ALA A 32 5.45 24.85 4.83
CA ALA A 32 5.80 23.53 4.31
C ALA A 32 4.68 22.49 4.49
N VAL A 33 4.04 22.43 5.67
CA VAL A 33 2.92 21.51 5.89
C VAL A 33 1.68 21.92 5.11
N THR A 34 1.42 23.22 4.98
CA THR A 34 0.28 23.72 4.20
C THR A 34 0.41 23.30 2.73
N MET A 35 1.61 23.39 2.14
CA MET A 35 1.87 22.90 0.78
C MET A 35 1.50 21.42 0.62
N VAL A 36 1.90 20.57 1.57
CA VAL A 36 1.59 19.13 1.55
C VAL A 36 0.08 18.89 1.66
N LEU A 37 -0.60 19.58 2.59
CA LEU A 37 -2.03 19.41 2.81
C LEU A 37 -2.87 19.84 1.60
N LEU A 38 -2.47 20.90 0.91
CA LEU A 38 -3.14 21.37 -0.32
C LEU A 38 -2.88 20.42 -1.50
N PHE A 39 -1.65 19.90 -1.61
CA PHE A 39 -1.30 18.89 -2.61
C PHE A 39 -2.16 17.63 -2.44
N HIS A 40 -2.21 17.06 -1.23
CA HIS A 40 -3.09 15.91 -0.92
C HIS A 40 -4.58 16.25 -0.99
N GLY A 41 -4.92 17.54 -0.97
CA GLY A 41 -6.27 18.04 -1.15
C GLY A 41 -6.70 18.17 -2.62
N ALA A 42 -5.85 17.72 -3.55
CA ALA A 42 -6.06 17.84 -5.00
C ALA A 42 -6.27 19.29 -5.49
N VAL A 43 -5.64 20.26 -4.81
CA VAL A 43 -5.70 21.67 -5.23
C VAL A 43 -4.84 21.89 -6.47
N SER A 44 -5.46 22.27 -7.58
CA SER A 44 -4.84 22.32 -8.91
C SER A 44 -3.55 23.15 -8.99
N TRP A 45 -3.53 24.32 -8.34
CA TRP A 45 -2.35 25.19 -8.30
C TRP A 45 -1.28 24.73 -7.29
N ALA A 46 -1.53 23.70 -6.47
CA ALA A 46 -0.60 23.18 -5.48
C ALA A 46 -0.04 21.79 -5.86
N SER A 47 0.04 21.50 -7.16
CA SER A 47 0.52 20.23 -7.71
C SER A 47 1.97 19.89 -7.33
N GLY A 48 2.82 20.88 -7.08
CA GLY A 48 4.17 20.69 -6.54
C GLY A 48 4.25 20.64 -5.01
N GLY A 49 3.12 20.63 -4.28
CA GLY A 49 3.12 20.79 -2.82
C GLY A 49 3.75 19.63 -2.05
N TYR A 50 3.99 18.47 -2.69
CA TYR A 50 4.82 17.40 -2.13
C TYR A 50 6.26 17.84 -1.80
N LEU A 51 6.77 18.88 -2.49
CA LEU A 51 8.07 19.50 -2.19
C LEU A 51 8.09 20.20 -0.81
N GLY A 52 6.94 20.37 -0.16
CA GLY A 52 6.88 20.74 1.25
C GLY A 52 7.67 19.75 2.14
N VAL A 53 7.70 18.46 1.78
CA VAL A 53 8.51 17.44 2.48
C VAL A 53 10.01 17.72 2.30
N SER A 54 10.44 18.13 1.10
CA SER A 54 11.82 18.52 0.80
C SER A 54 12.29 19.73 1.62
N LEU A 55 11.41 20.71 1.80
CA LEU A 55 11.65 21.86 2.67
C LEU A 55 11.75 21.44 4.14
N PHE A 56 10.91 20.49 4.60
CA PHE A 56 11.03 19.90 5.93
C PHE A 56 12.38 19.20 6.14
N PHE A 57 12.80 18.36 5.21
CA PHE A 57 14.09 17.67 5.27
C PHE A 57 15.25 18.65 5.39
N THR A 58 15.29 19.68 4.53
CA THR A 58 16.33 20.71 4.60
C THR A 58 16.33 21.44 5.94
N LEU A 59 15.15 21.82 6.43
CA LEU A 59 15.02 22.49 7.72
C LEU A 59 15.44 21.59 8.90
N SER A 60 15.12 20.30 8.83
CA SER A 60 15.46 19.32 9.86
C SER A 60 16.97 19.06 9.95
N GLY A 61 17.65 18.94 8.80
CA GLY A 61 19.10 18.87 8.73
C GLY A 61 19.77 20.11 9.34
N TYR A 62 19.25 21.30 9.01
CA TYR A 62 19.75 22.57 9.56
C TYR A 62 19.56 22.66 11.09
N LEU A 63 18.34 22.41 11.58
CA LEU A 63 18.02 22.58 13.00
C LEU A 63 18.74 21.60 13.91
N ILE A 64 18.86 20.33 13.52
CA ILE A 64 19.59 19.34 14.33
C ILE A 64 21.07 19.64 14.35
N THR A 65 21.65 20.00 13.20
CA THR A 65 23.07 20.34 13.12
C THR A 65 23.38 21.56 13.97
N ARG A 66 22.57 22.63 13.89
CA ARG A 66 22.68 23.81 14.77
C ARG A 66 22.56 23.44 16.24
N LEU A 67 21.63 22.54 16.60
CA LEU A 67 21.44 22.14 17.98
C LEU A 67 22.67 21.39 18.52
N VAL A 68 23.22 20.47 17.74
CA VAL A 68 24.40 19.67 18.12
C VAL A 68 25.64 20.56 18.25
N ILE A 69 25.88 21.44 17.27
CA ILE A 69 26.99 22.39 17.29
C ILE A 69 26.85 23.34 18.49
N HIS A 70 25.67 23.91 18.72
CA HIS A 70 25.44 24.82 19.84
C HIS A 70 25.61 24.14 21.21
N GLU A 71 25.08 22.92 21.38
CA GLU A 71 25.29 22.14 22.60
C GLU A 71 26.79 21.88 22.85
N HIS A 72 27.54 21.57 21.79
CA HIS A 72 28.99 21.42 21.88
C HIS A 72 29.71 22.74 22.23
N ASP A 73 29.35 23.87 21.60
CA ASP A 73 29.99 25.16 21.86
C ASP A 73 29.76 25.66 23.30
N VAL A 74 28.56 25.44 23.85
CA VAL A 74 28.19 25.87 25.20
C VAL A 74 28.72 24.91 26.27
N ALA A 75 28.64 23.59 26.04
CA ALA A 75 28.93 22.58 27.06
C ALA A 75 30.23 21.80 26.86
N GLY A 76 30.95 22.02 25.75
CA GLY A 76 32.18 21.30 25.36
C GLY A 76 31.97 19.82 24.98
N ARG A 77 30.72 19.34 25.02
CA ARG A 77 30.34 17.94 24.71
C ARG A 77 28.87 17.87 24.32
N VAL A 78 28.52 16.84 23.56
CA VAL A 78 27.13 16.58 23.14
C VAL A 78 26.61 15.35 23.88
N SER A 79 25.42 15.46 24.48
CA SER A 79 24.76 14.32 25.14
C SER A 79 23.75 13.65 24.21
N LEU A 80 24.14 12.52 23.59
CA LEU A 80 23.23 11.71 22.77
C LEU A 80 21.95 11.32 23.52
N ARG A 81 22.08 11.00 24.82
CA ARG A 81 20.93 10.67 25.67
C ARG A 81 19.94 11.84 25.78
N ARG A 82 20.41 13.08 25.96
CA ARG A 82 19.53 14.26 25.99
C ARG A 82 18.95 14.54 24.62
N PHE A 83 19.74 14.38 23.56
CA PHE A 83 19.30 14.55 22.18
C PHE A 83 18.12 13.63 21.84
N TYR A 84 18.31 12.30 21.96
CA TYR A 84 17.26 11.33 21.66
C TYR A 84 16.08 11.45 22.64
N GLY A 85 16.34 11.70 23.93
CA GLY A 85 15.27 11.88 24.92
C GLY A 85 14.35 13.07 24.61
N ARG A 86 14.91 14.21 24.15
CA ARG A 86 14.11 15.35 23.66
C ARG A 86 13.31 14.99 22.41
N ARG A 87 13.90 14.20 21.51
CA ARG A 87 13.26 13.82 20.25
C ARG A 87 12.12 12.82 20.45
N ILE A 88 12.31 11.80 21.27
CA ILE A 88 11.27 10.83 21.63
C ILE A 88 10.07 11.53 22.25
N ARG A 89 10.26 12.41 23.23
CA ARG A 89 9.16 13.20 23.85
C ARG A 89 8.47 14.14 22.85
N ARG A 90 9.14 14.49 21.75
CA ARG A 90 8.62 15.37 20.71
C ARG A 90 7.83 14.63 19.64
N LEU A 91 8.30 13.46 19.19
CA LEU A 91 7.74 12.74 18.04
C LEU A 91 6.82 11.59 18.45
N LEU A 92 7.25 10.75 19.39
CA LEU A 92 6.59 9.50 19.70
C LEU A 92 5.11 9.65 20.12
N PRO A 93 4.70 10.65 20.92
CA PRO A 93 3.31 10.76 21.37
C PRO A 93 2.31 10.93 20.21
N ALA A 94 2.54 11.87 19.30
CA ALA A 94 1.62 12.10 18.19
C ALA A 94 1.66 10.94 17.19
N SER A 95 2.83 10.41 16.86
CA SER A 95 2.95 9.23 15.98
C SER A 95 2.17 8.03 16.54
N THR A 96 2.30 7.78 17.84
CA THR A 96 1.56 6.71 18.54
C THR A 96 0.05 6.93 18.48
N ALA A 97 -0.40 8.15 18.77
CA ALA A 97 -1.82 8.47 18.75
C ALA A 97 -2.40 8.33 17.33
N THR A 98 -1.66 8.72 16.29
CA THR A 98 -2.06 8.51 14.89
C THR A 98 -2.15 7.02 14.55
N VAL A 99 -1.19 6.19 14.97
CA VAL A 99 -1.25 4.73 14.75
C VAL A 99 -2.50 4.13 15.42
N LEU A 100 -2.77 4.50 16.67
CA LEU A 100 -3.96 4.04 17.38
C LEU A 100 -5.26 4.54 16.72
N LEU A 101 -5.27 5.79 16.23
CA LEU A 101 -6.37 6.35 15.47
C LEU A 101 -6.62 5.55 14.18
N VAL A 102 -5.57 5.17 13.45
CA VAL A 102 -5.68 4.37 12.24
C VAL A 102 -6.24 2.98 12.54
N ILE A 103 -5.67 2.26 13.50
CA ILE A 103 -6.11 0.92 13.88
C ILE A 103 -7.57 0.94 14.32
N SER A 104 -7.94 1.92 15.13
CA SER A 104 -9.31 2.15 15.56
C SER A 104 -10.20 2.49 14.34
N GLY A 105 -9.79 3.46 13.53
CA GLY A 105 -10.53 3.91 12.36
C GLY A 105 -10.84 2.75 11.40
N THR A 106 -9.88 1.86 11.15
CA THR A 106 -10.13 0.65 10.36
C THR A 106 -11.07 -0.33 11.07
N ARG A 107 -10.89 -0.57 12.38
CA ARG A 107 -11.76 -1.45 13.18
C ARG A 107 -13.23 -1.02 13.14
N TRP A 108 -13.49 0.28 13.16
CA TRP A 108 -14.84 0.85 13.12
C TRP A 108 -15.31 1.17 11.69
N HIS A 109 -14.64 0.63 10.66
CA HIS A 109 -14.96 0.85 9.24
C HIS A 109 -15.00 2.34 8.82
N LEU A 110 -14.34 3.20 9.59
CA LEU A 110 -14.15 4.62 9.27
C LEU A 110 -13.01 4.80 8.25
N LEU A 111 -12.05 3.90 8.21
CA LEU A 111 -10.99 3.88 7.20
C LEU A 111 -11.11 2.60 6.40
N ALA A 112 -10.82 2.68 5.09
CA ALA A 112 -10.77 1.51 4.23
C ALA A 112 -9.77 0.49 4.82
N ALA A 113 -10.20 -0.77 4.90
CA ALA A 113 -9.31 -1.86 5.24
C ALA A 113 -8.45 -2.16 4.01
N SER A 114 -7.34 -1.44 3.84
CA SER A 114 -6.39 -1.74 2.77
C SER A 114 -5.81 -3.13 2.99
N GLN A 115 -5.72 -3.95 1.94
CA GLN A 115 -4.94 -5.18 1.99
C GLN A 115 -3.51 -4.85 2.49
N GLY A 116 -3.01 -5.59 3.47
CA GLY A 116 -1.69 -5.33 4.05
C GLY A 116 -1.61 -4.17 5.05
N LEU A 117 -2.71 -3.72 5.66
CA LEU A 117 -2.66 -2.73 6.77
C LEU A 117 -1.71 -3.17 7.89
N GLU A 118 -1.69 -4.46 8.25
CA GLU A 118 -0.74 -5.00 9.23
C GLU A 118 0.71 -4.77 8.83
N SER A 119 1.02 -5.04 7.56
CA SER A 119 2.35 -4.78 7.01
C SER A 119 2.67 -3.29 7.12
N THR A 120 1.76 -2.43 6.65
CA THR A 120 2.00 -0.97 6.66
C THR A 120 2.20 -0.43 8.08
N VAL A 121 1.40 -0.86 9.06
CA VAL A 121 1.57 -0.48 10.47
C VAL A 121 2.93 -0.97 10.99
N ARG A 122 3.29 -2.24 10.78
CA ARG A 122 4.57 -2.80 11.22
C ARG A 122 5.76 -2.01 10.68
N TRP A 123 5.81 -1.78 9.37
CA TRP A 123 6.92 -1.09 8.74
C TRP A 123 6.96 0.41 9.08
N SER A 124 5.81 1.04 9.27
CA SER A 124 5.72 2.43 9.75
C SER A 124 6.29 2.57 11.15
N VAL A 125 5.89 1.71 12.08
CA VAL A 125 6.37 1.77 13.47
C VAL A 125 7.84 1.34 13.59
N ALA A 126 8.30 0.44 12.72
CA ALA A 126 9.71 0.06 12.59
C ALA A 126 10.58 1.17 11.96
N GLN A 127 9.99 2.28 11.50
CA GLN A 127 10.68 3.36 10.79
C GLN A 127 11.38 2.90 9.51
N LEU A 128 10.75 1.95 8.82
CA LEU A 128 11.22 1.32 7.58
C LEU A 128 10.15 1.34 6.48
N ALA A 129 9.08 2.11 6.64
CA ALA A 129 8.01 2.24 5.65
C ALA A 129 8.52 2.62 4.26
N ASN A 130 9.55 3.45 4.16
CA ASN A 130 10.14 3.82 2.87
C ASN A 130 10.76 2.61 2.14
N TRP A 131 11.46 1.74 2.86
CA TRP A 131 12.04 0.52 2.29
C TRP A 131 10.99 -0.52 1.95
N HIS A 132 9.92 -0.61 2.74
CA HIS A 132 8.79 -1.48 2.41
C HIS A 132 8.10 -1.03 1.11
N GLN A 133 7.81 0.26 0.97
CA GLN A 133 7.17 0.77 -0.26
C GLN A 133 8.04 0.54 -1.48
N LEU A 134 9.37 0.71 -1.35
CA LEU A 134 10.31 0.39 -2.41
C LEU A 134 10.29 -1.11 -2.77
N ALA A 135 10.32 -2.00 -1.76
CA ALA A 135 10.33 -3.45 -1.98
C ALA A 135 9.01 -3.98 -2.56
N SER A 136 7.89 -3.31 -2.27
CA SER A 136 6.56 -3.66 -2.78
C SER A 136 6.30 -3.18 -4.20
N GLY A 137 7.21 -2.43 -4.82
CA GLY A 137 7.04 -1.91 -6.19
C GLY A 137 6.05 -0.74 -6.29
N ASN A 138 5.63 -0.15 -5.16
CA ASN A 138 4.69 0.97 -5.17
C ASN A 138 5.35 2.21 -5.76
N SER A 139 4.65 2.92 -6.64
CA SER A 139 5.08 4.23 -7.12
C SER A 139 4.48 5.36 -6.27
N TYR A 140 5.20 6.47 -6.13
CA TYR A 140 4.65 7.62 -5.41
C TYR A 140 3.44 8.24 -6.13
N ALA A 141 3.39 8.14 -7.46
CA ALA A 141 2.25 8.62 -8.22
C ALA A 141 1.04 7.68 -8.12
N GLY A 142 1.26 6.36 -8.04
CA GLY A 142 0.22 5.38 -7.73
C GLY A 142 -0.46 5.69 -6.40
N MET A 143 0.30 6.23 -5.42
CA MET A 143 -0.25 6.76 -4.16
C MET A 143 -1.19 7.97 -4.30
N PHE A 144 -1.49 8.44 -5.51
CA PHE A 144 -2.55 9.43 -5.74
C PHE A 144 -3.56 8.97 -6.78
N ALA A 145 -3.20 8.01 -7.64
CA ALA A 145 -4.09 7.39 -8.60
C ALA A 145 -5.14 6.50 -7.92
N ASP A 146 -4.77 5.77 -6.86
CA ASP A 146 -5.64 4.73 -6.28
C ASP A 146 -6.76 5.27 -5.34
N GLY A 147 -6.90 6.61 -5.21
CA GLY A 147 -7.94 7.22 -4.38
C GLY A 147 -7.92 6.79 -2.88
N PRO A 148 -9.05 6.88 -2.15
CA PRO A 148 -9.14 6.55 -0.73
C PRO A 148 -8.97 5.05 -0.38
N SER A 149 -8.65 4.19 -1.35
CA SER A 149 -8.34 2.76 -1.15
C SER A 149 -6.94 2.50 -0.58
N GLN A 150 -6.09 3.54 -0.53
CA GLN A 150 -4.73 3.41 -0.05
C GLN A 150 -4.59 3.26 1.45
N SER A 151 -3.44 2.69 1.83
CA SER A 151 -3.07 2.53 3.23
C SER A 151 -3.12 3.89 3.97
N PRO A 152 -3.87 3.99 5.08
CA PRO A 152 -4.02 5.21 5.88
C PRO A 152 -2.72 5.65 6.57
N MET A 153 -1.61 4.95 6.34
CA MET A 153 -0.28 5.27 6.84
C MET A 153 0.77 5.44 5.73
N ALA A 154 0.39 5.49 4.45
CA ALA A 154 1.34 5.58 3.33
C ALA A 154 2.37 6.72 3.51
N HIS A 155 1.92 7.90 3.93
CA HIS A 155 2.77 9.08 4.19
C HIS A 155 3.91 8.88 5.22
N TYR A 156 3.94 7.79 6.01
CA TYR A 156 5.01 7.51 6.98
C TYR A 156 6.38 7.24 6.34
N TRP A 157 6.45 7.01 5.04
CA TRP A 157 7.73 6.81 4.34
C TRP A 157 8.70 7.98 4.53
N SER A 158 8.21 9.23 4.50
CA SER A 158 9.07 10.40 4.64
C SER A 158 9.58 10.54 6.07
N LEU A 159 8.73 10.17 7.05
CA LEU A 159 9.08 10.14 8.47
C LEU A 159 10.15 9.07 8.74
N ALA A 160 10.04 7.90 8.11
CA ALA A 160 11.03 6.84 8.23
C ALA A 160 12.43 7.33 7.81
N ILE A 161 12.54 8.00 6.66
CA ILE A 161 13.80 8.62 6.19
C ILE A 161 14.31 9.64 7.21
N GLU A 162 13.43 10.50 7.71
CA GLU A 162 13.80 11.54 8.67
C GLU A 162 14.32 10.96 10.00
N GLU A 163 13.68 9.91 10.51
CA GLU A 163 14.07 9.25 11.76
C GLU A 163 15.36 8.43 11.62
N GLN A 164 15.57 7.77 10.48
CA GLN A 164 16.85 7.13 10.15
C GLN A 164 18.00 8.16 10.17
N PHE A 165 17.77 9.34 9.58
CA PHE A 165 18.73 10.44 9.65
C PHE A 165 18.95 10.91 11.10
N TYR A 166 17.89 11.06 11.90
CA TYR A 166 18.02 11.46 13.30
C TYR A 166 18.77 10.47 14.16
N LEU A 167 18.69 9.19 13.84
CA LEU A 167 19.47 8.15 14.51
C LEU A 167 20.97 8.33 14.24
N VAL A 168 21.36 8.56 12.98
CA VAL A 168 22.77 8.56 12.54
C VAL A 168 23.45 9.92 12.66
N ALA A 169 22.77 11.01 12.29
CA ALA A 169 23.33 12.35 12.19
C ALA A 169 24.05 12.87 13.46
N PRO A 170 23.49 12.78 14.68
CA PRO A 170 24.18 13.33 15.86
C PRO A 170 25.50 12.60 16.14
N ILE A 171 25.61 11.30 15.83
CA ILE A 171 26.84 10.53 16.00
C ILE A 171 27.90 11.03 15.02
N LEU A 172 27.54 11.15 13.74
CA LEU A 172 28.45 11.67 12.69
C LEU A 172 28.90 13.10 12.98
N LEU A 173 28.01 13.95 13.48
CA LEU A 173 28.34 15.33 13.85
C LEU A 173 29.28 15.39 15.05
N ILE A 174 29.11 14.56 16.08
CA ILE A 174 30.04 14.47 17.22
C ILE A 174 31.43 14.04 16.76
N VAL A 175 31.48 13.01 15.90
CA VAL A 175 32.70 12.52 15.25
C VAL A 175 33.38 13.63 14.46
N GLY A 176 32.62 14.36 13.63
CA GLY A 176 33.11 15.50 12.86
C GLY A 176 33.64 16.64 13.73
N LEU A 177 32.92 16.99 14.80
CA LEU A 177 33.34 18.01 15.77
C LEU A 177 34.63 17.60 16.51
N ARG A 178 34.81 16.31 16.75
CA ARG A 178 35.96 15.78 17.50
C ARG A 178 37.25 15.71 16.69
N TRP A 179 37.17 15.38 15.40
CA TRP A 179 38.35 15.08 14.56
C TRP A 179 38.52 16.01 13.35
N TRP A 180 37.45 16.63 12.85
CA TRP A 180 37.48 17.37 11.58
C TRP A 180 36.84 18.75 11.67
N ARG A 181 36.72 19.34 12.88
CA ARG A 181 36.10 20.65 13.14
C ARG A 181 36.43 21.74 12.10
N PRO A 182 37.70 22.02 11.76
CA PRO A 182 38.02 23.10 10.81
C PRO A 182 37.59 22.82 9.36
N ARG A 183 37.26 21.57 9.01
CA ARG A 183 36.84 21.14 7.67
C ARG A 183 35.38 20.67 7.61
N MET A 184 34.60 20.89 8.67
CA MET A 184 33.22 20.38 8.73
C MET A 184 32.32 20.96 7.64
N ASP A 185 32.51 22.22 7.26
CA ASP A 185 31.77 22.82 6.14
C ASP A 185 32.13 22.13 4.81
N GLN A 186 33.42 21.90 4.54
CA GLN A 186 33.87 21.19 3.34
C GLN A 186 33.35 19.74 3.30
N ILE A 187 33.42 19.02 4.42
CA ILE A 187 32.96 17.61 4.51
C ILE A 187 31.46 17.51 4.31
N SER A 188 30.68 18.39 4.94
CA SER A 188 29.22 18.40 4.79
C SER A 188 28.78 18.79 3.38
N ILE A 189 29.47 19.73 2.73
CA ILE A 189 29.24 20.07 1.31
C ILE A 189 29.58 18.87 0.41
N ALA A 190 30.72 18.21 0.64
CA ALA A 190 31.09 17.01 -0.11
C ALA A 190 30.07 15.88 0.08
N ALA A 191 29.56 15.68 1.30
CA ALA A 191 28.51 14.71 1.59
C ALA A 191 27.19 15.06 0.88
N PHE A 192 26.80 16.34 0.86
CA PHE A 192 25.64 16.82 0.10
C PHE A 192 25.79 16.49 -1.39
N VAL A 193 26.94 16.84 -2.00
CA VAL A 193 27.21 16.58 -3.42
C VAL A 193 27.17 15.07 -3.70
N ALA A 194 27.82 14.26 -2.86
CA ALA A 194 27.82 12.81 -3.01
C ALA A 194 26.39 12.24 -2.96
N ALA A 195 25.56 12.65 -2.00
CA ALA A 195 24.17 12.19 -1.90
C ALA A 195 23.30 12.69 -3.07
N ALA A 196 23.53 13.92 -3.55
CA ALA A 196 22.86 14.44 -4.73
C ALA A 196 23.21 13.62 -5.99
N THR A 197 24.47 13.23 -6.13
CA THR A 197 24.91 12.30 -7.18
C THR A 197 24.27 10.92 -7.00
N THR A 198 24.21 10.39 -5.78
CA THR A 198 23.53 9.11 -5.49
C THR A 198 22.07 9.14 -5.92
N ALA A 199 21.35 10.24 -5.71
CA ALA A 199 19.97 10.38 -6.16
C ALA A 199 19.85 10.23 -7.69
N ILE A 200 20.70 10.93 -8.44
CA ILE A 200 20.72 10.89 -9.91
C ILE A 200 21.08 9.48 -10.41
N VAL A 201 22.13 8.88 -9.85
CA VAL A 201 22.58 7.53 -10.24
C VAL A 201 21.52 6.48 -9.92
N THR A 202 20.87 6.57 -8.75
CA THR A 202 19.80 5.64 -8.37
C THR A 202 18.61 5.75 -9.33
N ALA A 203 18.22 6.98 -9.68
CA ALA A 203 17.13 7.21 -10.61
C ALA A 203 17.42 6.66 -12.01
N GLN A 204 18.68 6.74 -12.45
CA GLN A 204 19.12 6.24 -13.76
C GLN A 204 19.22 4.72 -13.80
N LEU A 205 19.69 4.08 -12.74
CA LEU A 205 19.95 2.64 -12.69
C LEU A 205 18.72 1.82 -12.28
N PHE A 206 17.89 2.35 -11.37
CA PHE A 206 16.81 1.61 -10.70
C PHE A 206 15.43 2.28 -10.84
N GLY A 207 15.34 3.38 -11.58
CA GLY A 207 14.09 4.10 -11.82
C GLY A 207 13.76 5.18 -10.78
N PRO A 208 12.79 6.06 -11.09
CA PRO A 208 12.45 7.24 -10.29
C PRO A 208 11.92 6.89 -8.89
N ASP A 209 11.10 5.84 -8.74
CA ASP A 209 10.55 5.44 -7.44
C ASP A 209 11.63 4.91 -6.48
N ALA A 210 12.65 4.23 -7.01
CA ALA A 210 13.81 3.83 -6.23
C ALA A 210 14.58 5.04 -5.68
N ALA A 211 14.73 6.10 -6.48
CA ALA A 211 15.32 7.35 -6.00
C ALA A 211 14.39 8.11 -5.04
N TYR A 212 13.06 7.94 -5.15
CA TYR A 212 12.10 8.60 -4.27
C TYR A 212 12.06 7.99 -2.87
N PHE A 213 12.00 6.66 -2.76
CA PHE A 213 11.84 5.99 -1.47
C PHE A 213 13.17 5.65 -0.78
N SER A 214 14.29 5.64 -1.49
CA SER A 214 15.57 5.29 -0.89
C SER A 214 16.16 6.41 -0.03
N THR A 215 16.56 6.06 1.19
CA THR A 215 17.20 6.99 2.13
C THR A 215 18.47 7.64 1.56
N PRO A 216 19.40 6.91 0.88
CA PRO A 216 20.61 7.52 0.34
C PRO A 216 20.35 8.59 -0.73
N ALA A 217 19.34 8.41 -1.58
CA ALA A 217 18.97 9.39 -2.60
C ALA A 217 18.36 10.66 -1.97
N ARG A 218 17.42 10.48 -1.03
CA ARG A 218 16.75 11.59 -0.32
C ARG A 218 17.64 12.30 0.71
N ALA A 219 18.74 11.66 1.14
CA ALA A 219 19.68 12.24 2.11
C ALA A 219 20.27 13.58 1.66
N SER A 220 20.35 13.84 0.35
CA SER A 220 20.81 15.12 -0.20
C SER A 220 20.05 16.32 0.36
N GLU A 221 18.74 16.21 0.58
CA GLU A 221 17.92 17.31 1.10
C GLU A 221 18.25 17.62 2.56
N LEU A 222 18.38 16.59 3.38
CA LEU A 222 18.81 16.70 4.78
C LEU A 222 20.24 17.26 4.87
N LEU A 223 21.15 16.76 4.04
CA LEU A 223 22.55 17.16 4.01
C LEU A 223 22.75 18.60 3.50
N ALA A 224 21.87 19.12 2.64
CA ALA A 224 21.86 20.56 2.30
C ALA A 224 21.65 21.42 3.55
N GLY A 225 20.75 21.01 4.44
CA GLY A 225 20.55 21.64 5.74
C GLY A 225 21.75 21.52 6.68
N VAL A 226 22.38 20.34 6.73
CA VAL A 226 23.62 20.12 7.49
C VAL A 226 24.73 21.06 7.00
N ALA A 227 24.96 21.09 5.69
CA ALA A 227 25.97 21.92 5.06
C ALA A 227 25.73 23.40 5.36
N LEU A 228 24.48 23.86 5.24
CA LEU A 228 24.09 25.21 5.60
C LEU A 228 24.44 25.53 7.06
N ALA A 229 24.04 24.66 8.00
CA ALA A 229 24.29 24.87 9.41
C ALA A 229 25.79 24.97 9.75
N THR A 230 26.63 24.13 9.14
CA THR A 230 28.09 24.17 9.34
C THR A 230 28.72 25.41 8.71
N VAL A 231 28.25 25.83 7.52
CA VAL A 231 28.74 27.03 6.83
C VAL A 231 28.39 28.30 7.61
N LEU A 232 27.16 28.40 8.12
CA LEU A 232 26.72 29.56 8.91
C LEU A 232 27.29 29.54 10.33
N HIS A 233 27.83 28.43 10.80
CA HIS A 233 28.55 28.37 12.07
C HIS A 233 29.95 28.96 11.94
N SER A 234 30.64 28.74 10.82
CA SER A 234 32.01 29.22 10.59
C SER A 234 32.07 30.63 9.98
N ARG A 235 30.94 31.20 9.55
CA ARG A 235 30.87 32.49 8.84
C ARG A 235 29.80 33.40 9.41
N GLN A 236 30.05 34.71 9.37
CA GLN A 236 29.01 35.70 9.68
C GLN A 236 27.99 35.74 8.55
N VAL A 237 26.71 35.84 8.91
CA VAL A 237 25.63 36.02 7.93
C VAL A 237 25.59 37.49 7.51
N PRO A 238 25.78 37.81 6.22
CA PRO A 238 25.74 39.19 5.80
C PRO A 238 24.29 39.70 5.75
N VAL A 239 24.09 40.97 6.12
CA VAL A 239 22.75 41.58 6.19
C VAL A 239 22.05 41.59 4.83
N TRP A 240 22.81 41.71 3.73
CA TRP A 240 22.26 41.69 2.37
C TRP A 240 21.51 40.40 2.04
N LEU A 241 21.82 39.28 2.70
CA LEU A 241 21.15 38.01 2.48
C LEU A 241 19.66 38.08 2.82
N GLY A 242 19.24 38.99 3.72
CA GLY A 242 17.83 39.25 4.00
C GLY A 242 17.04 39.76 2.78
N ARG A 243 17.72 40.40 1.81
CA ARG A 243 17.09 40.83 0.54
C ARG A 243 16.74 39.65 -0.36
N MET A 244 17.38 38.49 -0.17
CA MET A 244 17.10 37.27 -0.94
C MET A 244 15.90 36.49 -0.38
N ALA A 245 15.37 36.87 0.79
CA ALA A 245 14.29 36.12 1.42
C ALA A 245 12.99 36.11 0.60
N LEU A 246 12.61 37.26 0.02
CA LEU A 246 11.42 37.33 -0.82
C LEU A 246 11.60 36.60 -2.16
N PRO A 247 12.69 36.84 -2.93
CA PRO A 247 12.96 36.05 -4.13
C PRO A 247 13.00 34.54 -3.87
N ALA A 248 13.65 34.09 -2.80
CA ALA A 248 13.74 32.67 -2.47
C ALA A 248 12.37 32.09 -2.11
N LEU A 249 11.56 32.80 -1.31
CA LEU A 249 10.20 32.36 -0.98
C LEU A 249 9.31 32.31 -2.22
N LEU A 250 9.35 33.34 -3.08
CA LEU A 250 8.60 33.38 -4.32
C LEU A 250 9.04 32.28 -5.29
N ALA A 251 10.34 31.97 -5.37
CA ALA A 251 10.82 30.86 -6.18
C ALA A 251 10.32 29.51 -5.65
N VAL A 252 10.31 29.30 -4.33
CA VAL A 252 9.72 28.08 -3.73
C VAL A 252 8.24 27.97 -4.10
N LEU A 253 7.46 29.04 -3.91
CA LEU A 253 6.03 29.07 -4.22
C LEU A 253 5.76 28.90 -5.72
N ALA A 254 6.58 29.50 -6.58
CA ALA A 254 6.46 29.39 -8.04
C ALA A 254 6.76 27.98 -8.53
N ILE A 255 7.79 27.31 -7.98
CA ILE A 255 8.07 25.91 -8.30
C ILE A 255 6.88 25.05 -7.87
N VAL A 256 6.41 25.19 -6.63
CA VAL A 256 5.23 24.46 -6.13
C VAL A 256 4.00 24.67 -7.01
N ALA A 257 3.83 25.88 -7.57
CA ALA A 257 2.68 26.20 -8.40
C ALA A 257 2.78 25.75 -9.87
N THR A 258 3.98 25.55 -10.39
CA THR A 258 4.21 25.27 -11.82
C THR A 258 4.62 23.84 -12.11
N THR A 259 5.08 23.09 -11.11
CA THR A 259 5.47 21.70 -11.32
C THR A 259 4.26 20.78 -11.20
N GLY A 260 3.73 20.36 -12.35
CA GLY A 260 2.64 19.38 -12.47
C GLY A 260 3.02 17.96 -12.00
N ALA A 261 2.02 17.08 -12.05
CA ALA A 261 1.93 15.77 -11.38
C ALA A 261 3.19 14.87 -11.38
N THR A 262 3.20 13.98 -10.38
CA THR A 262 4.26 13.07 -9.92
C THR A 262 4.77 12.05 -10.94
N ASP A 263 4.16 11.94 -12.12
CA ASP A 263 4.53 10.99 -13.20
C ASP A 263 5.77 11.39 -13.99
N SER A 264 6.29 12.58 -13.71
CA SER A 264 7.38 13.16 -14.48
C SER A 264 8.72 12.87 -13.80
N ALA A 265 9.68 12.26 -14.53
CA ALA A 265 10.99 11.87 -13.99
C ALA A 265 11.90 13.04 -13.56
N TRP A 266 11.46 14.30 -13.71
CA TRP A 266 12.27 15.50 -13.47
C TRP A 266 12.72 15.72 -12.01
N PRO A 267 11.95 15.39 -10.94
CA PRO A 267 12.40 15.57 -9.56
C PRO A 267 13.72 14.83 -9.29
N TYR A 268 13.88 13.68 -9.96
CA TYR A 268 14.95 12.72 -9.76
C TYR A 268 16.16 12.95 -10.66
N ARG A 269 16.05 13.82 -11.67
CA ARG A 269 17.16 14.25 -12.53
C ARG A 269 17.95 15.44 -11.94
N GLY A 270 17.96 15.56 -10.61
CA GLY A 270 18.69 16.58 -9.87
C GLY A 270 17.84 17.75 -9.37
N ALA A 271 16.53 17.77 -9.63
CA ALA A 271 15.69 18.88 -9.21
C ALA A 271 15.39 18.86 -7.70
N LEU A 272 15.31 17.68 -7.06
CA LEU A 272 15.20 17.57 -5.59
C LEU A 272 16.43 18.17 -4.87
N PRO A 273 17.69 17.80 -5.21
CA PRO A 273 18.87 18.50 -4.70
C PRO A 273 18.89 20.01 -4.99
N ALA A 274 18.43 20.44 -6.17
CA ALA A 274 18.33 21.86 -6.50
C ALA A 274 17.30 22.59 -5.62
N PHE A 275 16.15 21.97 -5.38
CA PHE A 275 15.12 22.48 -4.47
C PHE A 275 15.61 22.51 -3.02
N ALA A 276 16.43 21.56 -2.60
CA ALA A 276 17.08 21.59 -1.29
C ALA A 276 18.04 22.78 -1.14
N LEU A 277 18.79 23.12 -2.19
CA LEU A 277 19.64 24.33 -2.20
C LEU A 277 18.80 25.60 -2.14
N LEU A 278 17.66 25.65 -2.83
CA LEU A 278 16.72 26.76 -2.73
C LEU A 278 16.10 26.86 -1.32
N SER A 279 15.73 25.74 -0.72
CA SER A 279 15.26 25.66 0.66
C SER A 279 16.34 26.15 1.64
N ALA A 280 17.59 25.75 1.43
CA ALA A 280 18.73 26.18 2.23
C ALA A 280 18.99 27.69 2.08
N SER A 281 18.88 28.25 0.86
CA SER A 281 19.04 29.68 0.62
C SER A 281 17.94 30.50 1.28
N LEU A 282 16.69 30.01 1.26
CA LEU A 282 15.58 30.59 2.01
C LEU A 282 15.88 30.58 3.52
N ILE A 283 16.26 29.44 4.10
CA ILE A 283 16.62 29.34 5.52
C ILE A 283 17.77 30.30 5.87
N ALA A 284 18.79 30.40 5.01
CA ALA A 284 19.93 31.29 5.18
C ALA A 284 19.51 32.76 5.19
N SER A 285 18.63 33.17 4.27
CA SER A 285 18.11 34.53 4.17
C SER A 285 17.32 34.97 5.41
N LEU A 286 16.66 34.01 6.08
CA LEU A 286 15.94 34.25 7.34
C LEU A 286 16.87 34.42 8.54
N GLN A 287 18.19 34.24 8.38
CA GLN A 287 19.16 34.57 9.43
C GLN A 287 19.51 36.07 9.45
N SER A 288 18.99 36.85 8.50
CA SER A 288 19.14 38.31 8.42
C SER A 288 17.77 39.01 8.48
N PRO A 289 17.69 40.25 8.99
CA PRO A 289 16.43 40.99 9.04
C PRO A 289 15.79 41.16 7.66
N SER A 290 14.49 40.86 7.54
CA SER A 290 13.73 41.02 6.30
C SER A 290 12.22 41.13 6.57
N ALA A 291 11.47 41.62 5.58
CA ALA A 291 10.01 41.61 5.65
C ALA A 291 9.45 40.19 5.73
N VAL A 292 10.04 39.24 4.99
CA VAL A 292 9.66 37.82 5.01
C VAL A 292 9.87 37.21 6.39
N LEU A 293 11.00 37.50 7.05
CA LEU A 293 11.26 37.09 8.43
C LEU A 293 10.13 37.56 9.36
N SER A 294 9.67 38.80 9.20
CA SER A 294 8.60 39.38 10.02
C SER A 294 7.25 38.70 9.76
N VAL A 295 6.91 38.47 8.48
CA VAL A 295 5.68 37.77 8.07
C VAL A 295 5.66 36.34 8.61
N LEU A 296 6.73 35.58 8.43
CA LEU A 296 6.85 34.20 8.93
C LEU A 296 6.83 34.13 10.46
N SER A 297 7.18 35.22 11.15
CA SER A 297 7.12 35.30 12.61
C SER A 297 5.74 35.66 13.16
N THR A 298 4.74 35.88 12.30
CA THR A 298 3.37 36.18 12.73
C THR A 298 2.76 34.99 13.48
N ARG A 299 1.90 35.30 14.46
CA ARG A 299 1.28 34.28 15.32
C ARG A 299 0.54 33.18 14.56
N PRO A 300 -0.23 33.45 13.48
CA PRO A 300 -0.94 32.39 12.76
C PRO A 300 0.00 31.37 12.12
N LEU A 301 1.01 31.83 11.38
CA LEU A 301 1.97 30.93 10.72
C LEU A 301 2.80 30.14 11.74
N VAL A 302 3.22 30.80 12.81
CA VAL A 302 3.93 30.13 13.91
C VAL A 302 3.04 29.10 14.61
N ALA A 303 1.74 29.36 14.78
CA ALA A 303 0.81 28.41 15.39
C ALA A 303 0.68 27.14 14.55
N VAL A 304 0.48 27.27 13.23
CA VAL A 304 0.48 26.13 12.30
C VAL A 304 1.81 25.40 12.34
N GLY A 305 2.93 26.15 12.34
CA GLY A 305 4.27 25.61 12.44
C GLY A 305 4.55 24.77 13.69
N ARG A 306 3.99 25.16 14.84
CA ARG A 306 4.17 24.44 16.11
C ARG A 306 3.47 23.09 16.13
N ILE A 307 2.32 22.98 15.47
CA ILE A 307 1.54 21.74 15.35
C ILE A 307 1.86 20.96 14.06
N SER A 308 2.78 21.45 13.23
CA SER A 308 2.99 20.94 11.87
C SER A 308 3.31 19.45 11.81
N TYR A 309 3.99 18.92 12.83
CA TYR A 309 4.30 17.49 12.92
C TYR A 309 3.02 16.66 13.12
N GLY A 310 2.19 17.00 14.11
CA GLY A 310 0.89 16.35 14.30
C GLY A 310 -0.01 16.56 13.09
N LEU A 311 -0.02 17.75 12.51
CA LEU A 311 -0.83 18.06 11.33
C LEU A 311 -0.46 17.17 10.13
N TYR A 312 0.83 16.93 9.88
CA TYR A 312 1.32 16.00 8.87
C TYR A 312 0.95 14.53 9.14
N LEU A 313 0.80 14.15 10.41
CA LEU A 313 0.42 12.77 10.75
C LEU A 313 -1.09 12.54 10.64
N TYR A 314 -1.88 13.48 11.13
CA TYR A 314 -3.33 13.31 11.19
C TYR A 314 -4.03 13.64 9.86
N HIS A 315 -3.46 14.49 8.99
CA HIS A 315 -4.18 14.88 7.77
C HIS A 315 -4.48 13.69 6.87
N TRP A 316 -3.55 12.74 6.72
CA TRP A 316 -3.71 11.63 5.78
C TRP A 316 -4.87 10.69 6.16
N PRO A 317 -4.92 10.11 7.38
CA PRO A 317 -6.08 9.33 7.79
C PRO A 317 -7.36 10.18 7.86
N VAL A 318 -7.29 11.47 8.21
CA VAL A 318 -8.47 12.34 8.17
C VAL A 318 -9.01 12.50 6.74
N TYR A 319 -8.14 12.62 5.73
CA TYR A 319 -8.54 12.75 4.34
C TYR A 319 -9.17 11.45 3.81
N GLY A 320 -8.62 10.30 4.20
CA GLY A 320 -9.21 8.99 3.92
C GLY A 320 -10.52 8.73 4.68
N TRP A 321 -10.67 9.30 5.88
CA TRP A 321 -11.90 9.22 6.66
C TRP A 321 -13.00 10.13 6.10
N LEU A 322 -12.67 11.36 5.72
CA LEU A 322 -13.65 12.35 5.25
C LEU A 322 -13.71 12.34 3.73
N THR A 323 -14.52 11.45 3.17
CA THR A 323 -14.82 11.40 1.73
C THR A 323 -16.04 12.27 1.39
N ALA A 324 -16.21 12.61 0.10
CA ALA A 324 -17.34 13.41 -0.36
C ALA A 324 -18.68 12.73 0.02
N ASP A 325 -18.77 11.42 -0.18
CA ASP A 325 -19.98 10.63 0.11
C ASP A 325 -20.33 10.60 1.60
N ARG A 326 -19.32 10.58 2.48
CA ARG A 326 -19.55 10.48 3.92
C ARG A 326 -20.01 11.80 4.54
N VAL A 327 -19.57 12.93 3.99
CA VAL A 327 -19.86 14.27 4.55
C VAL A 327 -20.95 14.99 3.74
N GLY A 328 -21.25 14.54 2.52
CA GLY A 328 -22.24 15.16 1.64
C GLY A 328 -21.78 16.50 1.05
N VAL A 329 -20.47 16.74 0.99
CA VAL A 329 -19.85 17.94 0.42
C VAL A 329 -18.63 17.57 -0.41
N ASP A 330 -18.37 18.31 -1.49
CA ASP A 330 -17.31 18.07 -2.45
C ASP A 330 -16.42 19.31 -2.66
N GLY A 331 -15.44 19.17 -3.55
CA GLY A 331 -14.54 20.25 -3.97
C GLY A 331 -13.92 21.04 -2.81
N VAL A 332 -14.07 22.37 -2.85
CA VAL A 332 -13.47 23.28 -1.86
C VAL A 332 -14.04 23.09 -0.46
N TRP A 333 -15.31 22.71 -0.33
CA TRP A 333 -15.95 22.53 0.98
C TRP A 333 -15.45 21.27 1.67
N LEU A 334 -15.28 20.19 0.91
CA LEU A 334 -14.63 18.97 1.42
C LEU A 334 -13.21 19.26 1.91
N LEU A 335 -12.43 20.04 1.15
CA LEU A 335 -11.10 20.47 1.56
C LEU A 335 -11.14 21.28 2.86
N VAL A 336 -12.06 22.24 2.99
CA VAL A 336 -12.21 23.06 4.20
C VAL A 336 -12.51 22.18 5.42
N VAL A 337 -13.44 21.23 5.29
CA VAL A 337 -13.77 20.30 6.39
C VAL A 337 -12.57 19.43 6.75
N ARG A 338 -11.89 18.84 5.75
CA ARG A 338 -10.68 18.04 5.95
C ARG A 338 -9.57 18.81 6.66
N LEU A 339 -9.31 20.05 6.25
CA LEU A 339 -8.32 20.92 6.88
C LEU A 339 -8.72 21.27 8.32
N ALA A 340 -9.98 21.64 8.54
CA ALA A 340 -10.49 22.00 9.86
C ALA A 340 -10.37 20.83 10.85
N VAL A 341 -10.77 19.63 10.44
CA VAL A 341 -10.67 18.42 11.28
C VAL A 341 -9.20 18.06 11.53
N SER A 342 -8.34 18.11 10.50
CA SER A 342 -6.90 17.84 10.67
C SER A 342 -6.24 18.80 11.67
N VAL A 343 -6.55 20.10 11.57
CA VAL A 343 -6.09 21.13 12.51
C VAL A 343 -6.64 20.88 13.91
N ALA A 344 -7.91 20.48 14.05
CA ALA A 344 -8.50 20.15 15.35
C ALA A 344 -7.78 18.97 16.01
N PHE A 345 -7.60 17.85 15.31
CA PHE A 345 -6.87 16.68 15.81
C PHE A 345 -5.43 17.03 16.20
N ALA A 346 -4.70 17.74 15.33
CA ALA A 346 -3.33 18.16 15.60
C ALA A 346 -3.24 19.11 16.81
N THR A 347 -4.19 20.05 16.96
CA THR A 347 -4.21 21.00 18.07
C THR A 347 -4.54 20.32 19.39
N VAL A 348 -5.54 19.42 19.41
CA VAL A 348 -5.90 18.65 20.61
C VAL A 348 -4.76 17.72 21.00
N SER A 349 -4.19 16.97 20.06
CA SER A 349 -2.98 16.15 20.28
C SER A 349 -1.84 17.00 20.86
N TYR A 350 -1.58 18.16 20.27
CA TYR A 350 -0.52 19.04 20.73
C TYR A 350 -0.74 19.52 22.17
N ALA A 351 -1.95 19.97 22.50
CA ALA A 351 -2.26 20.56 23.80
C ALA A 351 -2.40 19.51 24.92
N VAL A 352 -3.06 18.39 24.64
CA VAL A 352 -3.47 17.39 25.64
C VAL A 352 -2.45 16.26 25.78
N LEU A 353 -1.76 15.89 24.69
CA LEU A 353 -0.85 14.75 24.68
C LEU A 353 0.62 15.20 24.60
N GLU A 354 0.98 15.97 23.58
CA GLU A 354 2.39 16.28 23.31
C GLU A 354 2.98 17.28 24.32
N GLN A 355 2.31 18.40 24.60
CA GLN A 355 2.82 19.43 25.51
C GLN A 355 3.03 18.91 26.93
N PRO A 356 2.10 18.15 27.54
CA PRO A 356 2.30 17.57 28.86
C PRO A 356 3.53 16.64 28.89
N ILE A 357 3.70 15.76 27.90
CA ILE A 357 4.85 14.84 27.85
C ILE A 357 6.17 15.60 27.61
N ARG A 358 6.16 16.65 26.80
CA ARG A 358 7.34 17.49 26.56
C ARG A 358 7.77 18.29 27.78
N ARG A 359 6.81 18.81 28.55
CA ARG A 359 7.04 19.64 29.74
C ARG A 359 7.22 18.82 31.01
N ALA A 360 6.75 17.56 31.02
CA ALA A 360 6.88 16.68 32.16
C ALA A 360 8.36 16.55 32.54
N ARG A 361 8.70 17.01 33.75
CA ARG A 361 10.01 16.79 34.39
C ARG A 361 10.12 15.38 34.97
N LEU A 362 9.28 14.46 34.50
CA LEU A 362 9.20 13.12 35.03
C LEU A 362 10.63 12.56 35.03
N ALA A 363 11.08 12.06 36.18
CA ALA A 363 12.36 11.38 36.36
C ALA A 363 12.45 10.08 35.54
N TRP A 364 11.62 9.97 34.50
CA TRP A 364 11.76 9.05 33.40
C TRP A 364 13.18 9.18 32.88
N ARG A 365 13.91 8.09 33.07
CA ARG A 365 15.22 7.85 32.52
C ARG A 365 15.02 7.02 31.25
N PRO A 366 14.34 7.50 30.18
CA PRO A 366 14.13 6.64 29.05
C PRO A 366 15.49 6.34 28.45
N THR A 367 15.89 5.08 28.49
CA THR A 367 16.96 4.55 27.67
C THR A 367 16.41 4.32 26.28
N LEU A 368 17.27 4.21 25.27
CA LEU A 368 16.86 3.80 23.92
C LEU A 368 15.99 2.52 24.00
N ALA A 369 16.35 1.61 24.91
CA ALA A 369 15.58 0.41 25.24
C ALA A 369 14.14 0.70 25.67
N THR A 370 13.88 1.68 26.55
CA THR A 370 12.49 1.98 26.97
C THR A 370 11.62 2.52 25.84
N ALA A 371 12.16 3.38 24.96
CA ALA A 371 11.43 3.91 23.81
C ALA A 371 11.14 2.79 22.79
N VAL A 372 12.13 1.95 22.51
CA VAL A 372 11.99 0.74 21.70
C VAL A 372 10.97 -0.21 22.33
N THR A 373 10.98 -0.43 23.64
CA THR A 373 10.00 -1.32 24.30
C THR A 373 8.59 -0.75 24.30
N THR A 374 8.37 0.56 24.48
CA THR A 374 7.02 1.13 24.30
C THR A 374 6.57 1.03 22.86
N GLN A 375 7.47 1.25 21.90
CA GLN A 375 7.16 1.18 20.49
C GLN A 375 6.88 -0.27 20.07
N VAL A 376 7.66 -1.24 20.54
CA VAL A 376 7.42 -2.69 20.35
C VAL A 376 6.16 -3.15 21.07
N ALA A 377 5.89 -2.66 22.28
CA ALA A 377 4.63 -2.96 22.99
C ALA A 377 3.43 -2.35 22.25
N LEU A 378 3.59 -1.18 21.63
CA LEU A 378 2.59 -0.58 20.75
C LEU A 378 2.42 -1.36 19.46
N VAL A 379 3.50 -1.87 18.84
CA VAL A 379 3.41 -2.80 17.72
C VAL A 379 2.69 -4.07 18.14
N ALA A 380 2.98 -4.62 19.32
CA ALA A 380 2.36 -5.83 19.81
C ALA A 380 0.87 -5.62 20.14
N VAL A 381 0.50 -4.51 20.77
CA VAL A 381 -0.90 -4.14 21.04
C VAL A 381 -1.64 -3.82 19.74
N ALA A 382 -0.98 -3.14 18.80
CA ALA A 382 -1.51 -2.89 17.46
C ALA A 382 -1.73 -4.18 16.69
N ALA A 383 -0.75 -5.09 16.71
CA ALA A 383 -0.82 -6.40 16.07
C ALA A 383 -1.91 -7.27 16.71
N VAL A 384 -2.03 -7.30 18.04
CA VAL A 384 -3.09 -8.03 18.74
C VAL A 384 -4.46 -7.41 18.46
N ALA A 385 -4.58 -6.08 18.51
CA ALA A 385 -5.82 -5.40 18.16
C ALA A 385 -6.20 -5.63 16.69
N LEU A 386 -5.20 -5.76 15.81
CA LEU A 386 -5.40 -6.00 14.39
C LEU A 386 -5.71 -7.46 14.07
N VAL A 387 -5.15 -8.45 14.79
CA VAL A 387 -5.54 -9.87 14.74
C VAL A 387 -7.02 -10.05 15.13
N GLN A 388 -7.51 -9.22 16.04
CA GLN A 388 -8.93 -9.19 16.43
C GLN A 388 -9.82 -8.42 15.42
N VAL A 389 -9.23 -7.61 14.54
CA VAL A 389 -9.93 -6.89 13.45
C VAL A 389 -9.93 -7.70 12.16
N THR A 390 -8.83 -8.39 11.84
CA THR A 390 -8.81 -9.39 10.78
C THR A 390 -9.77 -10.52 11.09
N GLY A 391 -9.93 -10.96 12.34
CA GLY A 391 -10.99 -11.90 12.72
C GLY A 391 -12.43 -11.45 12.41
N ALA A 392 -12.67 -10.16 12.17
CA ALA A 392 -13.97 -9.61 11.75
C ALA A 392 -14.05 -9.31 10.23
N ILE A 393 -12.91 -9.15 9.54
CA ILE A 393 -12.81 -8.87 8.10
C ILE A 393 -12.46 -10.15 7.29
N THR A 394 -12.00 -11.24 7.93
CA THR A 394 -11.83 -12.59 7.34
C THR A 394 -13.15 -13.30 7.04
N SER A 395 -14.19 -12.55 6.69
CA SER A 395 -15.42 -13.14 6.14
C SER A 395 -15.30 -13.38 4.63
N THR A 396 -14.22 -12.91 3.98
CA THR A 396 -13.88 -13.28 2.59
C THR A 396 -12.90 -14.44 2.59
N SER A 397 -13.25 -15.52 1.89
CA SER A 397 -12.46 -16.76 1.79
C SER A 397 -11.06 -16.50 1.24
N GLN A 398 -10.02 -16.70 2.05
CA GLN A 398 -8.64 -16.81 1.57
C GLN A 398 -8.22 -18.27 1.56
N ILE A 399 -7.44 -18.67 0.55
CA ILE A 399 -6.89 -20.03 0.48
C ILE A 399 -5.76 -20.14 1.49
N ASP A 400 -5.89 -21.04 2.45
CA ASP A 400 -4.84 -21.37 3.42
C ASP A 400 -3.70 -22.12 2.69
N PRO A 401 -2.47 -21.55 2.61
CA PRO A 401 -1.37 -22.16 1.87
C PRO A 401 -0.94 -23.52 2.40
N GLU A 402 -1.04 -23.76 3.71
CA GLU A 402 -0.65 -25.04 4.31
C GLU A 402 -1.66 -26.13 3.94
N ARG A 403 -2.96 -25.79 3.94
CA ARG A 403 -4.02 -26.71 3.53
C ARG A 403 -3.98 -26.97 2.03
N LEU A 404 -3.74 -25.95 1.22
CA LEU A 404 -3.59 -26.11 -0.23
C LEU A 404 -2.42 -27.04 -0.54
N ALA A 405 -1.26 -26.85 0.10
CA ALA A 405 -0.10 -27.73 -0.08
C ALA A 405 -0.40 -29.19 0.31
N ALA A 406 -1.25 -29.42 1.32
CA ALA A 406 -1.64 -30.76 1.75
C ALA A 406 -2.55 -31.50 0.76
N VAL A 407 -3.28 -30.76 -0.10
CA VAL A 407 -4.22 -31.32 -1.09
C VAL A 407 -3.82 -31.01 -2.54
N ALA A 408 -2.61 -30.47 -2.74
CA ALA A 408 -2.17 -30.02 -4.05
C ALA A 408 -2.10 -31.16 -5.05
N LEU A 409 -2.35 -30.83 -6.31
CA LEU A 409 -2.16 -31.76 -7.42
C LEU A 409 -0.66 -32.12 -7.54
N PRO A 410 -0.30 -33.41 -7.58
CA PRO A 410 1.10 -33.84 -7.69
C PRO A 410 1.60 -33.62 -9.12
N ALA A 411 2.72 -32.91 -9.26
CA ALA A 411 3.34 -32.69 -10.57
C ALA A 411 3.70 -34.04 -11.23
N THR A 412 3.30 -34.24 -12.48
CA THR A 412 3.67 -35.42 -13.27
C THR A 412 5.16 -35.34 -13.61
N THR A 413 6.01 -36.00 -12.84
CA THR A 413 7.42 -36.23 -13.22
C THR A 413 7.53 -37.36 -14.23
N GLU A 414 6.98 -37.17 -15.43
CA GLU A 414 7.38 -37.94 -16.61
C GLU A 414 7.74 -36.95 -17.73
N ALA A 415 9.03 -36.73 -17.91
CA ALA A 415 9.55 -36.10 -19.10
C ALA A 415 9.19 -36.97 -20.32
N PRO A 416 8.89 -36.39 -21.50
CA PRO A 416 8.67 -37.17 -22.71
C PRO A 416 9.98 -37.88 -23.09
N GLY A 417 10.08 -39.17 -22.77
CA GLY A 417 11.17 -40.02 -23.20
C GLY A 417 11.14 -40.20 -24.73
N PRO A 418 12.31 -40.29 -25.39
CA PRO A 418 12.35 -40.47 -26.84
C PRO A 418 11.76 -41.83 -27.26
N SER A 419 11.13 -41.83 -28.43
CA SER A 419 10.52 -42.95 -29.17
C SER A 419 11.22 -44.32 -29.03
N PRO A 420 10.47 -45.44 -29.12
CA PRO A 420 10.99 -46.75 -28.76
C PRO A 420 12.05 -47.20 -29.75
N THR A 421 13.28 -47.40 -29.26
CA THR A 421 14.27 -48.20 -29.99
C THR A 421 13.94 -49.66 -29.73
N ILE A 422 13.54 -50.36 -30.80
CA ILE A 422 13.35 -51.80 -30.84
C ILE A 422 14.65 -52.48 -30.41
N VAL A 423 14.62 -53.21 -29.29
CA VAL A 423 15.66 -54.16 -28.90
C VAL A 423 15.06 -55.56 -28.88
N VAL A 424 15.59 -56.41 -29.77
CA VAL A 424 15.30 -57.85 -29.92
C VAL A 424 15.85 -58.61 -28.69
N PRO A 425 15.15 -59.65 -28.18
CA PRO A 425 15.53 -60.31 -26.93
C PRO A 425 16.67 -61.33 -27.12
N ALA A 426 17.59 -61.38 -26.15
CA ALA A 426 18.55 -62.47 -25.99
C ALA A 426 18.13 -63.40 -24.84
N VAL A 427 18.19 -64.70 -25.14
CA VAL A 427 17.71 -65.85 -24.37
C VAL A 427 18.72 -66.31 -23.31
N ALA A 428 18.19 -66.83 -22.19
CA ALA A 428 18.71 -67.86 -21.25
C ALA A 428 18.67 -67.38 -19.78
N ALA A 429 18.20 -68.08 -18.74
CA ALA A 429 17.63 -69.42 -18.52
C ALA A 429 16.90 -69.40 -17.14
N PRO A 430 16.15 -70.45 -16.72
CA PRO A 430 15.06 -70.33 -15.76
C PRO A 430 15.49 -70.60 -14.31
N THR A 431 14.86 -69.95 -13.32
CA THR A 431 14.85 -70.46 -11.94
C THR A 431 13.55 -70.07 -11.22
N SER A 432 12.77 -71.14 -10.96
CA SER A 432 11.71 -71.32 -9.95
C SER A 432 10.66 -70.21 -9.76
N THR A 433 9.49 -70.50 -10.32
CA THR A 433 8.16 -70.09 -9.91
C THR A 433 7.90 -70.31 -8.41
N HIS A 434 7.64 -69.23 -7.67
CA HIS A 434 6.69 -69.26 -6.55
C HIS A 434 5.39 -68.64 -7.04
N THR A 435 4.38 -69.49 -7.22
CA THR A 435 3.00 -69.10 -7.50
C THR A 435 2.45 -68.37 -6.28
N ALA A 436 2.45 -67.04 -6.30
CA ALA A 436 1.58 -66.25 -5.45
C ALA A 436 0.23 -66.10 -6.18
N GLU A 437 -0.85 -66.50 -5.51
CA GLU A 437 -2.22 -66.22 -5.94
C GLU A 437 -2.38 -64.73 -6.29
N PRO A 438 -3.11 -64.37 -7.36
CA PRO A 438 -3.45 -63.00 -7.60
C PRO A 438 -4.44 -62.58 -6.51
N THR A 439 -3.92 -61.95 -5.46
CA THR A 439 -4.76 -61.13 -4.60
C THR A 439 -5.25 -60.00 -5.49
N SER A 440 -6.52 -60.07 -5.88
CA SER A 440 -7.24 -58.96 -6.51
C SER A 440 -7.27 -57.82 -5.51
N THR A 441 -6.21 -57.02 -5.48
CA THR A 441 -6.23 -55.70 -4.88
C THR A 441 -7.03 -54.84 -5.84
N VAL A 442 -8.32 -54.66 -5.53
CA VAL A 442 -9.09 -53.51 -6.03
C VAL A 442 -8.19 -52.29 -5.83
N PRO A 443 -7.80 -51.55 -6.90
CA PRO A 443 -7.02 -50.33 -6.72
C PRO A 443 -7.81 -49.43 -5.77
N ALA A 444 -7.14 -48.88 -4.75
CA ALA A 444 -7.76 -47.85 -3.93
C ALA A 444 -8.28 -46.74 -4.86
N PRO A 445 -9.49 -46.19 -4.62
CA PRO A 445 -10.03 -45.14 -5.47
C PRO A 445 -9.02 -43.99 -5.53
N GLN A 446 -8.64 -43.58 -6.74
CA GLN A 446 -7.75 -42.45 -6.91
C GLN A 446 -8.50 -41.18 -6.48
N PRO A 447 -7.82 -40.24 -5.78
CA PRO A 447 -8.45 -38.99 -5.40
C PRO A 447 -8.87 -38.22 -6.65
N LEU A 448 -10.07 -37.65 -6.63
CA LEU A 448 -10.56 -36.81 -7.72
C LEU A 448 -9.68 -35.56 -7.87
N ARG A 449 -9.10 -35.32 -9.04
CA ARG A 449 -8.21 -34.18 -9.31
C ARG A 449 -8.99 -33.02 -9.91
N VAL A 450 -9.22 -31.99 -9.11
CA VAL A 450 -10.02 -30.82 -9.48
C VAL A 450 -9.12 -29.60 -9.64
N MET A 451 -9.22 -28.91 -10.77
CA MET A 451 -8.60 -27.61 -10.97
C MET A 451 -9.67 -26.53 -11.07
N VAL A 452 -9.56 -25.47 -10.27
CA VAL A 452 -10.52 -24.35 -10.25
C VAL A 452 -9.92 -23.16 -10.97
N VAL A 453 -10.67 -22.57 -11.90
CA VAL A 453 -10.24 -21.45 -12.74
C VAL A 453 -11.29 -20.34 -12.73
N GLY A 454 -10.84 -19.08 -12.74
CA GLY A 454 -11.72 -17.93 -12.95
C GLY A 454 -11.33 -16.69 -12.16
N ASP A 455 -12.35 -15.93 -11.74
CA ASP A 455 -12.20 -14.63 -11.09
C ASP A 455 -12.11 -14.75 -9.54
N SER A 456 -12.36 -13.66 -8.81
CA SER A 456 -12.38 -13.68 -7.34
C SER A 456 -13.42 -14.62 -6.73
N THR A 457 -14.51 -14.94 -7.45
CA THR A 457 -15.50 -15.90 -6.98
C THR A 457 -15.02 -17.35 -7.13
N ALA A 458 -14.22 -17.64 -8.17
CA ALA A 458 -13.50 -18.91 -8.29
C ALA A 458 -12.46 -19.07 -7.16
N VAL A 459 -11.77 -18.00 -6.75
CA VAL A 459 -10.88 -18.03 -5.58
C VAL A 459 -11.64 -18.43 -4.31
N ALA A 460 -12.82 -17.84 -4.09
CA ALA A 460 -13.65 -18.13 -2.93
C ALA A 460 -14.17 -19.57 -2.93
N LEU A 461 -14.60 -20.08 -4.09
CA LEU A 461 -15.03 -21.47 -4.23
C LEU A 461 -13.86 -22.44 -4.05
N GLY A 462 -12.69 -22.13 -4.62
CA GLY A 462 -11.47 -22.91 -4.49
C GLY A 462 -11.02 -23.07 -3.04
N ALA A 463 -11.14 -22.01 -2.23
CA ALA A 463 -10.90 -22.10 -0.78
C ALA A 463 -11.85 -23.09 -0.08
N GLY A 464 -13.11 -23.17 -0.51
CA GLY A 464 -14.07 -24.18 -0.04
C GLY A 464 -13.66 -25.60 -0.43
N LEU A 465 -13.23 -25.81 -1.68
CA LEU A 465 -12.74 -27.11 -2.15
C LEU A 465 -11.50 -27.57 -1.38
N VAL A 466 -10.57 -26.67 -1.11
CA VAL A 466 -9.38 -26.95 -0.27
C VAL A 466 -9.79 -27.31 1.16
N ASP A 467 -10.72 -26.58 1.78
CA ASP A 467 -11.22 -26.90 3.13
C ASP A 467 -11.80 -28.31 3.18
N VAL A 468 -12.67 -28.65 2.22
CA VAL A 468 -13.33 -29.96 2.15
C VAL A 468 -12.33 -31.07 1.88
N ALA A 469 -11.45 -30.91 0.90
CA ALA A 469 -10.41 -31.88 0.57
C ALA A 469 -9.46 -32.13 1.77
N SER A 470 -9.12 -31.07 2.53
CA SER A 470 -8.25 -31.19 3.70
C SER A 470 -8.92 -31.94 4.87
N SER A 471 -10.25 -31.85 4.98
CA SER A 471 -11.03 -32.56 6.00
C SER A 471 -11.22 -34.06 5.71
N SER A 472 -11.01 -34.48 4.46
CA SER A 472 -11.11 -35.87 3.99
C SER A 472 -9.88 -36.24 3.13
N PRO A 473 -8.68 -36.39 3.71
CA PRO A 473 -7.47 -36.66 2.93
C PRO A 473 -7.60 -37.91 2.07
N GLY A 474 -7.33 -37.77 0.77
CA GLY A 474 -7.41 -38.87 -0.21
C GLY A 474 -8.72 -38.96 -1.00
N SER A 475 -9.72 -38.11 -0.74
CA SER A 475 -10.92 -38.05 -1.59
C SER A 475 -10.76 -37.13 -2.81
N MET A 476 -9.96 -36.06 -2.68
CA MET A 476 -9.82 -35.02 -3.70
C MET A 476 -8.45 -34.35 -3.61
N GLN A 477 -7.89 -33.99 -4.76
CA GLN A 477 -6.76 -33.08 -4.90
C GLN A 477 -7.21 -31.83 -5.63
N VAL A 478 -6.73 -30.66 -5.20
CA VAL A 478 -7.25 -29.36 -5.65
C VAL A 478 -6.10 -28.46 -6.10
N GLY A 479 -6.21 -27.95 -7.33
CA GLY A 479 -5.43 -26.81 -7.84
C GLY A 479 -6.33 -25.60 -8.01
N VAL A 480 -5.82 -24.39 -7.75
CA VAL A 480 -6.59 -23.15 -7.93
C VAL A 480 -5.76 -22.16 -8.75
N GLU A 481 -6.19 -21.90 -9.98
CA GLU A 481 -5.63 -20.91 -10.88
C GLU A 481 -6.69 -19.86 -11.19
N ALA A 482 -6.91 -18.99 -10.21
CA ALA A 482 -7.87 -17.91 -10.28
C ALA A 482 -7.27 -16.62 -9.74
N SER A 483 -7.74 -15.47 -10.22
CA SER A 483 -7.28 -14.16 -9.77
C SER A 483 -8.43 -13.17 -9.68
N GLY A 484 -8.35 -12.25 -8.71
CA GLY A 484 -9.35 -11.21 -8.57
C GLY A 484 -9.41 -10.34 -9.83
N ALA A 485 -10.64 -9.97 -10.22
CA ALA A 485 -10.92 -9.14 -11.40
C ALA A 485 -10.56 -9.74 -12.77
N CYS A 486 -10.09 -10.99 -12.84
CA CYS A 486 -9.74 -11.63 -14.10
C CYS A 486 -10.89 -12.46 -14.65
N GLY A 487 -11.51 -11.95 -15.70
CA GLY A 487 -12.41 -12.73 -16.55
C GLY A 487 -11.63 -13.44 -17.67
N LEU A 488 -12.35 -14.07 -18.59
CA LEU A 488 -11.77 -14.76 -19.74
C LEU A 488 -11.62 -13.83 -20.95
N VAL A 489 -12.35 -12.69 -20.98
CA VAL A 489 -12.22 -11.71 -22.06
C VAL A 489 -10.90 -10.97 -21.95
N ARG A 490 -10.15 -10.92 -23.06
CA ARG A 490 -8.79 -10.41 -23.14
C ARG A 490 -8.77 -8.90 -23.40
N GLY A 491 -7.89 -8.22 -22.68
CA GLY A 491 -7.63 -6.79 -22.83
C GLY A 491 -8.84 -5.89 -22.52
N GLY A 492 -8.71 -4.64 -22.95
CA GLY A 492 -9.68 -3.59 -22.68
C GLY A 492 -9.51 -3.00 -21.28
N HIS A 493 -9.74 -1.70 -21.15
CA HIS A 493 -9.79 -1.01 -19.86
C HIS A 493 -11.23 -1.02 -19.36
N PHE A 494 -11.43 -1.21 -18.07
CA PHE A 494 -12.77 -1.13 -17.46
C PHE A 494 -13.19 0.33 -17.27
N ARG A 495 -14.47 0.63 -17.48
CA ARG A 495 -15.01 2.00 -17.32
C ARG A 495 -14.91 2.53 -15.89
N TYR A 496 -15.09 1.63 -14.93
CA TYR A 496 -15.10 1.95 -13.52
C TYR A 496 -13.81 1.44 -12.90
N ASP A 497 -13.15 2.26 -12.09
CA ASP A 497 -11.95 1.92 -11.30
C ASP A 497 -12.27 0.94 -10.14
N VAL A 498 -13.14 -0.05 -10.39
CA VAL A 498 -13.55 -1.05 -9.38
C VAL A 498 -12.46 -2.09 -9.16
N PHE A 499 -11.53 -2.22 -10.12
CA PHE A 499 -10.45 -3.18 -10.08
C PHE A 499 -9.09 -2.48 -10.20
N ASP A 500 -8.20 -2.78 -9.25
CA ASP A 500 -6.81 -2.32 -9.25
C ASP A 500 -6.16 -2.56 -10.62
N SER A 501 -5.60 -1.51 -11.21
CA SER A 501 -4.88 -1.58 -12.49
C SER A 501 -3.75 -2.63 -12.48
N ALA A 502 -3.17 -2.93 -11.31
CA ALA A 502 -2.20 -4.00 -11.11
C ALA A 502 -2.80 -5.40 -11.24
N LEU A 503 -4.06 -5.61 -10.81
CA LEU A 503 -4.77 -6.88 -10.98
C LEU A 503 -5.10 -7.12 -12.46
N GLN A 504 -5.46 -6.07 -13.21
CA GLN A 504 -5.73 -6.18 -14.65
C GLN A 504 -4.48 -6.55 -15.45
N MET A 505 -3.31 -6.02 -15.09
CA MET A 505 -2.03 -6.38 -15.72
C MET A 505 -1.63 -7.85 -15.47
N ALA A 506 -2.20 -8.50 -14.46
CA ALA A 506 -1.92 -9.90 -14.13
C ALA A 506 -2.83 -10.90 -14.87
N CYS A 507 -3.95 -10.47 -15.46
CA CYS A 507 -4.89 -11.38 -16.14
C CYS A 507 -4.32 -12.06 -17.40
N PRO A 508 -3.53 -11.38 -18.26
CA PRO A 508 -2.85 -12.04 -19.36
C PRO A 508 -1.91 -13.16 -18.90
N ASP A 509 -1.14 -12.94 -17.82
CA ASP A 509 -0.25 -13.98 -17.25
C ASP A 509 -1.04 -15.19 -16.73
N LEU A 510 -2.20 -14.96 -16.10
CA LEU A 510 -3.08 -16.04 -15.66
C LEU A 510 -3.54 -16.91 -16.84
N LEU A 511 -4.09 -16.28 -17.90
CA LEU A 511 -4.68 -16.97 -19.05
C LEU A 511 -3.63 -17.59 -19.99
N ASP A 512 -2.52 -16.89 -20.25
CA ASP A 512 -1.53 -17.28 -21.26
C ASP A 512 -0.39 -18.13 -20.70
N HIS A 513 -0.16 -18.11 -19.38
CA HIS A 513 0.99 -18.78 -18.76
C HIS A 513 0.60 -19.70 -17.61
N ARG A 514 -0.09 -19.20 -16.58
CA ARG A 514 -0.36 -19.99 -15.37
C ARG A 514 -1.29 -21.16 -15.62
N ILE A 515 -2.44 -20.94 -16.25
CA ILE A 515 -3.40 -22.00 -16.55
C ILE A 515 -2.78 -23.06 -17.49
N PRO A 516 -2.19 -22.70 -18.66
CA PRO A 516 -1.56 -23.69 -19.54
C PRO A 516 -0.41 -24.46 -18.87
N SER A 517 0.44 -23.79 -18.07
CA SER A 517 1.57 -24.45 -17.39
C SER A 517 1.11 -25.45 -16.34
N GLN A 518 0.02 -25.15 -15.61
CA GLN A 518 -0.55 -26.09 -14.65
C GLN A 518 -1.23 -27.27 -15.33
N LEU A 519 -1.99 -27.04 -16.41
CA LEU A 519 -2.60 -28.13 -17.16
C LEU A 519 -1.54 -29.13 -17.66
N ALA A 520 -0.40 -28.62 -18.13
CA ALA A 520 0.74 -29.44 -18.53
C ALA A 520 1.41 -30.17 -17.36
N ALA A 521 1.28 -29.67 -16.12
CA ALA A 521 1.97 -30.21 -14.96
C ALA A 521 1.16 -31.25 -14.17
N VAL A 522 -0.18 -31.17 -14.14
CA VAL A 522 -0.99 -31.93 -13.16
C VAL A 522 -2.18 -32.72 -13.73
N THR A 523 -2.45 -32.65 -15.03
CA THR A 523 -3.48 -33.45 -15.75
C THR A 523 -4.80 -33.63 -14.97
N PRO A 524 -5.57 -32.57 -14.65
CA PRO A 524 -6.77 -32.68 -13.82
C PRO A 524 -7.86 -33.58 -14.44
N ASP A 525 -8.66 -34.24 -13.61
CA ASP A 525 -9.84 -35.00 -14.05
C ASP A 525 -11.00 -34.07 -14.41
N VAL A 526 -11.13 -32.97 -13.66
CA VAL A 526 -12.15 -31.94 -13.88
C VAL A 526 -11.55 -30.53 -13.75
N VAL A 527 -11.85 -29.65 -14.70
CA VAL A 527 -11.63 -28.20 -14.57
C VAL A 527 -12.95 -27.51 -14.28
N VAL A 528 -13.07 -26.90 -13.10
CA VAL A 528 -14.24 -26.11 -12.67
C VAL A 528 -13.97 -24.64 -12.98
N VAL A 529 -14.82 -24.05 -13.81
CA VAL A 529 -14.71 -22.65 -14.25
C VAL A 529 -15.83 -21.84 -13.63
N LEU A 530 -15.48 -20.72 -12.97
CA LEU A 530 -16.45 -19.80 -12.38
C LEU A 530 -15.99 -18.35 -12.61
N VAL A 531 -16.76 -17.61 -13.43
CA VAL A 531 -16.57 -16.17 -13.65
C VAL A 531 -17.91 -15.48 -13.42
N SER A 532 -17.92 -14.49 -12.53
CA SER A 532 -19.14 -13.89 -11.98
C SER A 532 -19.41 -12.47 -12.45
N LEU A 533 -18.36 -11.68 -12.64
CA LEU A 533 -18.52 -10.24 -12.86
C LEU A 533 -17.58 -9.74 -13.93
N ALA A 534 -16.32 -10.19 -13.92
CA ALA A 534 -15.27 -9.57 -14.72
C ALA A 534 -15.63 -9.42 -16.21
N ASP A 535 -16.35 -10.38 -16.81
CA ASP A 535 -16.72 -10.34 -18.24
C ASP A 535 -18.07 -9.66 -18.54
N THR A 536 -18.74 -9.09 -17.53
CA THR A 536 -20.01 -8.36 -17.72
C THR A 536 -19.87 -6.84 -17.63
N TRP A 537 -18.72 -6.34 -17.20
CA TRP A 537 -18.47 -4.90 -17.04
C TRP A 537 -18.20 -4.19 -18.36
N GLU A 538 -18.52 -2.89 -18.40
CA GLU A 538 -18.19 -2.03 -19.53
C GLU A 538 -16.68 -1.91 -19.74
N ARG A 539 -16.23 -2.06 -21.00
CA ARG A 539 -14.82 -1.97 -21.38
C ARG A 539 -14.61 -1.13 -22.65
N SER A 540 -13.43 -0.51 -22.74
CA SER A 540 -12.91 0.17 -23.94
C SER A 540 -11.63 -0.53 -24.42
N TRP A 541 -11.57 -0.87 -25.71
CA TRP A 541 -10.38 -1.43 -26.36
C TRP A 541 -9.67 -0.44 -27.29
N ASP A 542 -10.29 0.70 -27.57
CA ASP A 542 -9.74 1.74 -28.47
C ASP A 542 -8.95 2.82 -27.71
N GLY A 543 -8.97 2.79 -26.37
CA GLY A 543 -8.33 3.80 -25.52
C GLY A 543 -9.00 5.18 -25.59
N GLY A 544 -10.20 5.26 -26.18
CA GLY A 544 -11.04 6.45 -26.25
C GLY A 544 -12.24 6.36 -25.29
N ASP A 545 -13.20 7.29 -25.43
CA ASP A 545 -14.41 7.35 -24.60
C ASP A 545 -15.52 6.37 -25.04
N THR A 546 -15.20 5.40 -25.90
CA THR A 546 -16.15 4.39 -26.38
C THR A 546 -16.19 3.22 -25.38
N TRP A 547 -17.29 3.13 -24.64
CA TRP A 547 -17.50 2.06 -23.66
C TRP A 547 -18.55 1.08 -24.19
N LEU A 548 -18.15 -0.20 -24.29
CA LEU A 548 -19.01 -1.29 -24.73
C LEU A 548 -19.40 -2.12 -23.52
N ASP A 549 -20.68 -2.50 -23.43
CA ASP A 549 -21.17 -3.49 -22.47
C ASP A 549 -21.34 -4.87 -23.12
N ALA A 550 -21.59 -5.90 -22.31
CA ALA A 550 -21.75 -7.27 -22.82
C ALA A 550 -22.94 -7.45 -23.79
N ASN A 551 -23.92 -6.53 -23.81
CA ASN A 551 -25.01 -6.56 -24.78
C ASN A 551 -24.63 -5.98 -26.14
N ASP A 552 -23.56 -5.19 -26.22
CA ASP A 552 -23.05 -4.63 -27.47
C ASP A 552 -22.56 -5.75 -28.43
N PRO A 553 -22.89 -5.68 -29.73
CA PRO A 553 -22.47 -6.70 -30.70
C PRO A 553 -20.95 -6.89 -30.80
N GLU A 554 -20.16 -5.82 -30.69
CA GLU A 554 -18.70 -5.90 -30.74
C GLU A 554 -18.13 -6.58 -29.50
N PHE A 555 -18.62 -6.22 -28.31
CA PHE A 555 -18.23 -6.92 -27.08
C PHE A 555 -18.60 -8.39 -27.18
N ARG A 556 -19.84 -8.72 -27.57
CA ARG A 556 -20.30 -10.10 -27.66
C ARG A 556 -19.44 -10.95 -28.61
N GLU A 557 -18.96 -10.37 -29.71
CA GLU A 557 -18.04 -11.06 -30.61
C GLU A 557 -16.70 -11.35 -29.94
N ARG A 558 -16.13 -10.38 -29.21
CA ARG A 558 -14.89 -10.57 -28.42
C ARG A 558 -15.07 -11.63 -27.35
N LEU A 559 -16.18 -11.56 -26.61
CA LEU A 559 -16.56 -12.55 -25.60
C LEU A 559 -16.60 -13.96 -26.18
N ARG A 560 -17.26 -14.15 -27.34
CA ARG A 560 -17.30 -15.44 -28.02
C ARG A 560 -15.92 -15.92 -28.45
N ALA A 561 -15.12 -15.05 -29.07
CA ALA A 561 -13.79 -15.40 -29.55
C ALA A 561 -12.85 -15.81 -28.40
N ASP A 562 -12.82 -15.04 -27.32
CA ASP A 562 -11.94 -15.31 -26.18
C ASP A 562 -12.38 -16.55 -25.39
N TYR A 563 -13.69 -16.77 -25.24
CA TYR A 563 -14.21 -18.00 -24.62
C TYR A 563 -13.89 -19.23 -25.47
N ALA A 564 -13.99 -19.14 -26.79
CA ALA A 564 -13.59 -20.24 -27.68
C ALA A 564 -12.11 -20.58 -27.49
N VAL A 565 -11.21 -19.59 -27.52
CA VAL A 565 -9.76 -19.79 -27.27
C VAL A 565 -9.51 -20.43 -25.89
N PHE A 566 -10.21 -19.96 -24.86
CA PHE A 566 -10.08 -20.52 -23.52
C PHE A 566 -10.50 -21.98 -23.45
N PHE A 567 -11.68 -22.34 -23.97
CA PHE A 567 -12.14 -23.74 -23.96
C PHE A 567 -11.26 -24.61 -24.85
N GLU A 568 -10.86 -24.16 -26.04
CA GLU A 568 -9.90 -24.86 -26.89
C GLU A 568 -8.60 -25.16 -26.16
N THR A 569 -8.08 -24.22 -25.36
CA THR A 569 -6.88 -24.43 -24.53
C THR A 569 -7.06 -25.60 -23.54
N LEU A 570 -8.22 -25.69 -22.89
CA LEU A 570 -8.51 -26.80 -21.96
C LEU A 570 -8.66 -28.13 -22.71
N ILE A 571 -9.30 -28.11 -23.88
CA ILE A 571 -9.56 -29.29 -24.71
C ILE A 571 -8.25 -29.83 -25.29
N GLU A 572 -7.38 -28.96 -25.81
CA GLU A 572 -6.06 -29.32 -26.34
C GLU A 572 -5.13 -29.86 -25.26
N ALA A 573 -5.29 -29.39 -24.02
CA ALA A 573 -4.59 -29.94 -22.85
C ALA A 573 -5.10 -31.34 -22.43
N GLY A 574 -6.18 -31.84 -23.05
CA GLY A 574 -6.72 -33.18 -22.79
C GLY A 574 -7.54 -33.27 -21.50
N VAL A 575 -8.14 -32.16 -21.04
CA VAL A 575 -9.00 -32.16 -19.85
C VAL A 575 -10.24 -33.03 -20.11
N PRO A 576 -10.51 -34.07 -19.29
CA PRO A 576 -11.62 -35.00 -19.54
C PRO A 576 -13.01 -34.39 -19.33
N HIS A 577 -13.16 -33.52 -18.32
CA HIS A 577 -14.43 -32.86 -18.00
C HIS A 577 -14.19 -31.38 -17.67
N ILE A 578 -14.95 -30.51 -18.32
CA ILE A 578 -14.93 -29.07 -18.06
C ILE A 578 -16.30 -28.67 -17.51
N VAL A 579 -16.33 -28.12 -16.30
CA VAL A 579 -17.57 -27.77 -15.60
C VAL A 579 -17.66 -26.26 -15.47
N TRP A 580 -18.57 -25.64 -16.21
CA TRP A 580 -18.94 -24.24 -16.03
C TRP A 580 -19.99 -24.10 -14.94
N LEU A 581 -19.70 -23.28 -13.93
CA LEU A 581 -20.66 -22.92 -12.90
C LEU A 581 -21.33 -21.59 -13.25
N ARG A 582 -22.64 -21.62 -13.47
CA ARG A 582 -23.41 -20.39 -13.61
C ARG A 582 -23.44 -19.65 -12.27
N PRO A 583 -22.87 -18.44 -12.18
CA PRO A 583 -22.75 -17.72 -10.91
C PRO A 583 -24.13 -17.28 -10.40
N PRO A 584 -24.34 -17.21 -9.06
CA PRO A 584 -25.49 -16.54 -8.47
C PRO A 584 -25.55 -15.06 -8.86
N VAL A 585 -26.76 -14.49 -8.87
CA VAL A 585 -26.95 -13.05 -9.03
C VAL A 585 -26.08 -12.31 -8.03
N THR A 586 -25.35 -11.32 -8.52
CA THR A 586 -24.57 -10.44 -7.67
C THR A 586 -25.47 -9.34 -7.14
N SER A 587 -25.57 -9.25 -5.82
CA SER A 587 -26.26 -8.17 -5.15
C SER A 587 -25.21 -7.32 -4.45
N PHE A 588 -24.81 -6.21 -5.07
CA PHE A 588 -24.09 -5.19 -4.32
C PHE A 588 -25.08 -4.51 -3.38
N ASP A 589 -24.95 -4.74 -2.08
CA ASP A 589 -25.65 -3.91 -1.09
C ASP A 589 -25.12 -2.48 -1.29
N ASP A 590 -26.00 -1.55 -1.68
CA ASP A 590 -25.73 -0.14 -2.01
C ASP A 590 -25.33 0.68 -0.77
N ARG A 591 -24.29 0.20 -0.08
CA ARG A 591 -23.78 0.74 1.17
C ARG A 591 -22.48 1.50 0.93
N GLY A 592 -22.58 2.54 0.11
CA GLY A 592 -21.76 3.74 0.30
C GLY A 592 -20.48 3.89 -0.53
N SER A 593 -20.41 3.33 -1.75
CA SER A 593 -19.28 3.58 -2.66
C SER A 593 -19.43 4.79 -3.59
N GLY A 594 -20.60 5.44 -3.66
CA GLY A 594 -20.81 6.71 -4.38
C GLY A 594 -20.67 6.67 -5.91
N ASP A 595 -20.03 5.65 -6.45
CA ASP A 595 -19.92 5.39 -7.89
C ASP A 595 -21.24 4.77 -8.39
N PRO A 596 -21.87 5.28 -9.47
CA PRO A 596 -23.02 4.64 -10.09
C PRO A 596 -22.56 3.31 -10.69
N ARG A 597 -22.48 2.28 -9.85
CA ARG A 597 -22.29 0.91 -10.32
C ARG A 597 -23.51 0.53 -11.15
N PRO A 598 -23.30 -0.25 -12.22
CA PRO A 598 -24.41 -0.71 -13.03
C PRO A 598 -25.48 -1.39 -12.15
N ASP A 599 -26.76 -1.08 -12.42
CA ASP A 599 -27.91 -1.69 -11.76
C ASP A 599 -27.78 -3.23 -11.77
N ALA A 600 -28.31 -3.93 -10.77
CA ALA A 600 -28.33 -5.39 -10.74
C ALA A 600 -28.92 -5.99 -12.03
N SER A 601 -29.86 -5.28 -12.66
CA SER A 601 -30.42 -5.62 -13.97
C SER A 601 -29.41 -5.60 -15.13
N PHE A 602 -28.39 -4.73 -15.06
CA PHE A 602 -27.31 -4.63 -16.05
C PHE A 602 -26.31 -5.78 -15.90
N LEU A 603 -25.93 -6.13 -14.67
CA LEU A 603 -25.04 -7.26 -14.39
C LEU A 603 -25.72 -8.60 -14.70
N ASP A 604 -27.02 -8.74 -14.41
CA ASP A 604 -27.81 -9.91 -14.81
C ASP A 604 -27.94 -10.02 -16.33
N GLY A 605 -28.20 -8.91 -17.03
CA GLY A 605 -28.25 -8.88 -18.50
C GLY A 605 -26.93 -9.33 -19.14
N GLY A 606 -25.80 -8.86 -18.61
CA GLY A 606 -24.48 -9.30 -19.07
C GLY A 606 -24.20 -10.78 -18.76
N GLN A 607 -24.61 -11.28 -17.61
CA GLN A 607 -24.46 -12.69 -17.25
C GLN A 607 -25.27 -13.62 -18.16
N GLU A 608 -26.47 -13.23 -18.60
CA GLU A 608 -27.22 -14.01 -19.60
C GLU A 608 -26.49 -14.08 -20.94
N VAL A 609 -25.77 -13.02 -21.34
CA VAL A 609 -24.93 -13.06 -22.55
C VAL A 609 -23.77 -14.03 -22.37
N VAL A 610 -23.04 -13.96 -21.26
CA VAL A 610 -21.96 -14.93 -20.95
C VAL A 610 -22.48 -16.35 -20.98
N GLN A 611 -23.62 -16.60 -20.33
CA GLN A 611 -24.26 -17.91 -20.31
C GLN A 611 -24.63 -18.40 -21.72
N SER A 612 -25.10 -17.50 -22.59
CA SER A 612 -25.42 -17.85 -23.98
C SER A 612 -24.18 -18.26 -24.79
N VAL A 613 -23.04 -17.58 -24.57
CA VAL A 613 -21.75 -17.91 -25.21
C VAL A 613 -21.23 -19.26 -24.70
N VAL A 614 -21.31 -19.52 -23.40
CA VAL A 614 -20.93 -20.82 -22.84
C VAL A 614 -21.83 -21.94 -23.36
N ALA A 615 -23.13 -21.69 -23.50
CA ALA A 615 -24.06 -22.66 -24.06
C ALA A 615 -23.74 -22.99 -25.53
N GLU A 616 -23.26 -22.03 -26.31
CA GLU A 616 -22.74 -22.25 -27.67
C GLU A 616 -21.52 -23.19 -27.65
N GLN A 617 -20.53 -22.92 -26.78
CA GLN A 617 -19.35 -23.76 -26.63
C GLN A 617 -19.69 -25.19 -26.18
N ALA A 618 -20.62 -25.34 -25.24
CA ALA A 618 -21.07 -26.66 -24.79
C ALA A 618 -21.80 -27.45 -25.89
N GLN A 619 -22.52 -26.77 -26.80
CA GLN A 619 -23.13 -27.43 -27.95
C GLN A 619 -22.09 -27.88 -28.99
N LEU A 620 -21.00 -27.13 -29.15
CA LEU A 620 -19.88 -27.49 -30.04
C LEU A 620 -19.06 -28.68 -29.48
N HIS A 621 -19.02 -28.83 -28.16
CA HIS A 621 -18.24 -29.86 -27.47
C HIS A 621 -19.12 -30.72 -26.54
N PRO A 622 -20.09 -31.47 -27.08
CA PRO A 622 -21.06 -32.22 -26.29
C PRO A 622 -20.37 -33.32 -25.47
N GLY A 623 -20.71 -33.42 -24.18
CA GLY A 623 -20.14 -34.40 -23.26
C GLY A 623 -18.77 -34.02 -22.70
N LEU A 624 -18.20 -32.88 -23.11
CA LEU A 624 -16.92 -32.37 -22.61
C LEU A 624 -17.10 -31.14 -21.72
N ILE A 625 -18.01 -30.23 -22.11
CA ILE A 625 -18.37 -29.04 -21.32
C ILE A 625 -19.75 -29.24 -20.69
N GLU A 626 -19.78 -29.39 -19.37
CA GLU A 626 -21.00 -29.44 -18.57
C GLU A 626 -21.29 -28.09 -17.91
N GLN A 627 -22.58 -27.73 -17.82
CA GLN A 627 -23.03 -26.51 -17.17
C GLN A 627 -23.83 -26.86 -15.92
N LEU A 628 -23.37 -26.41 -14.76
CA LEU A 628 -24.10 -26.55 -13.49
C LEU A 628 -24.61 -25.19 -13.03
N ASP A 629 -25.85 -25.16 -12.56
CA ASP A 629 -26.53 -23.93 -12.17
C ASP A 629 -26.43 -23.68 -10.66
N LEU A 630 -25.31 -23.08 -10.23
CA LEU A 630 -25.09 -22.72 -8.83
C LEU A 630 -26.12 -21.69 -8.36
N ARG A 631 -26.52 -20.75 -9.23
CA ARG A 631 -27.59 -19.79 -8.96
C ARG A 631 -28.88 -20.50 -8.55
N ALA A 632 -29.37 -21.41 -9.39
CA ALA A 632 -30.61 -22.14 -9.12
C ALA A 632 -30.53 -22.99 -7.85
N TRP A 633 -29.38 -23.63 -7.59
CA TRP A 633 -29.19 -24.40 -6.36
C TRP A 633 -29.23 -23.52 -5.10
N MET A 634 -28.59 -22.35 -5.13
CA MET A 634 -28.60 -21.42 -4.00
C MET A 634 -29.99 -20.83 -3.74
N GLU A 635 -30.75 -20.53 -4.80
CA GLU A 635 -32.14 -20.09 -4.71
C GLU A 635 -33.02 -21.18 -4.06
N GLN A 636 -32.93 -22.43 -4.54
CA GLN A 636 -33.69 -23.56 -3.99
C GLN A 636 -33.32 -23.90 -2.54
N SER A 637 -32.05 -23.71 -2.19
CA SER A 637 -31.53 -23.97 -0.84
C SER A 637 -31.84 -22.83 0.15
N GLY A 638 -32.43 -21.72 -0.30
CA GLY A 638 -32.67 -20.53 0.52
C GLY A 638 -31.39 -19.81 0.96
N LEU A 639 -30.29 -20.00 0.22
CA LEU A 639 -28.95 -19.45 0.53
C LEU A 639 -28.56 -18.28 -0.37
N ALA A 640 -29.33 -17.97 -1.42
CA ALA A 640 -29.01 -16.94 -2.42
C ALA A 640 -28.70 -15.56 -1.81
N ASP A 641 -29.52 -15.15 -0.83
CA ASP A 641 -29.45 -13.84 -0.15
C ASP A 641 -28.92 -13.95 1.30
N ALA A 642 -28.43 -15.12 1.71
CA ALA A 642 -27.98 -15.33 3.07
C ALA A 642 -26.62 -14.63 3.30
N THR A 643 -26.61 -13.53 4.06
CA THR A 643 -25.38 -12.77 4.37
C THR A 643 -24.33 -13.57 5.15
N SER A 644 -24.72 -14.66 5.80
CA SER A 644 -23.79 -15.63 6.39
C SER A 644 -23.02 -16.45 5.36
N VAL A 645 -23.59 -16.64 4.17
CA VAL A 645 -23.01 -17.40 3.06
C VAL A 645 -22.37 -16.48 2.04
N ARG A 646 -22.97 -15.32 1.74
CA ARG A 646 -22.43 -14.29 0.84
C ARG A 646 -22.43 -12.92 1.52
N PRO A 647 -21.39 -12.59 2.31
CA PRO A 647 -21.37 -11.40 3.16
C PRO A 647 -21.45 -10.07 2.40
N ASP A 648 -20.94 -10.05 1.17
CA ASP A 648 -20.95 -8.88 0.28
C ASP A 648 -21.92 -9.06 -0.90
N GLY A 649 -22.79 -10.07 -0.83
CA GLY A 649 -23.74 -10.42 -1.88
C GLY A 649 -23.10 -10.86 -3.20
N THR A 650 -21.78 -11.11 -3.23
CA THR A 650 -21.02 -11.58 -4.40
C THR A 650 -20.25 -12.86 -4.07
N HIS A 651 -19.29 -12.78 -3.15
CA HIS A 651 -18.36 -13.86 -2.79
C HIS A 651 -18.92 -14.78 -1.72
N LEU A 652 -18.61 -16.07 -1.83
CA LEU A 652 -18.89 -17.03 -0.77
C LEU A 652 -17.94 -16.79 0.42
N SER A 653 -18.49 -16.73 1.63
CA SER A 653 -17.71 -16.82 2.87
C SER A 653 -17.03 -18.18 2.98
N GLN A 654 -16.00 -18.31 3.81
CA GLN A 654 -15.27 -19.59 3.90
C GLN A 654 -16.18 -20.75 4.32
N ALA A 655 -17.06 -20.50 5.29
CA ALA A 655 -18.06 -21.47 5.73
C ALA A 655 -19.12 -21.72 4.65
N GLY A 656 -19.55 -20.68 3.93
CA GLY A 656 -20.51 -20.79 2.83
C GLY A 656 -19.96 -21.60 1.65
N ALA A 657 -18.73 -21.34 1.24
CA ALA A 657 -18.04 -22.07 0.19
C ALA A 657 -17.88 -23.56 0.55
N ALA A 658 -17.45 -23.84 1.78
CA ALA A 658 -17.34 -25.22 2.24
C ALA A 658 -18.70 -25.94 2.33
N ASP A 659 -19.80 -25.23 2.67
CA ASP A 659 -21.15 -25.81 2.66
C ASP A 659 -21.63 -26.13 1.24
N VAL A 660 -21.47 -25.19 0.30
CA VAL A 660 -21.79 -25.39 -1.13
C VAL A 660 -21.01 -26.57 -1.69
N VAL A 661 -19.70 -26.65 -1.38
CA VAL A 661 -18.86 -27.74 -1.86
C VAL A 661 -19.31 -29.08 -1.30
N ARG A 662 -19.50 -29.19 0.03
CA ARG A 662 -19.88 -30.46 0.67
C ARG A 662 -21.25 -30.96 0.23
N ARG A 663 -22.23 -30.08 0.14
CA ARG A 663 -23.63 -30.47 -0.05
C ARG A 663 -24.02 -30.61 -1.52
N TRP A 664 -23.27 -30.00 -2.42
CA TRP A 664 -23.69 -29.90 -3.82
C TRP A 664 -22.55 -30.14 -4.81
N LEU A 665 -21.48 -29.35 -4.77
CA LEU A 665 -20.47 -29.42 -5.83
C LEU A 665 -19.73 -30.77 -5.82
N THR A 666 -19.30 -31.29 -4.67
CA THR A 666 -18.60 -32.58 -4.61
C THR A 666 -19.45 -33.73 -5.16
N PRO A 667 -20.73 -33.93 -4.73
CA PRO A 667 -21.61 -34.93 -5.34
C PRO A 667 -21.77 -34.79 -6.87
N GLU A 668 -21.92 -33.56 -7.38
CA GLU A 668 -22.03 -33.33 -8.83
C GLU A 668 -20.73 -33.67 -9.56
N LEU A 669 -19.56 -33.25 -9.06
CA LEU A 669 -18.29 -33.58 -9.68
C LEU A 669 -18.04 -35.09 -9.70
N THR A 670 -18.40 -35.81 -8.63
CA THR A 670 -18.32 -37.28 -8.62
C THR A 670 -19.24 -37.90 -9.67
N ARG A 671 -20.49 -37.42 -9.78
CA ARG A 671 -21.46 -37.90 -10.80
C ARG A 671 -20.98 -37.66 -12.24
N ILE A 672 -20.18 -36.62 -12.47
CA ILE A 672 -19.68 -36.27 -13.81
C ILE A 672 -18.53 -37.19 -14.23
N VAL A 673 -17.72 -37.62 -13.26
CA VAL A 673 -16.54 -38.46 -13.51
C VAL A 673 -16.85 -39.96 -13.49
N GLU A 674 -17.93 -40.37 -12.80
CA GLU A 674 -18.47 -41.74 -12.81
C GLU A 674 -19.32 -42.03 -14.06
#